data_AF-A0A7Y2EE26-F1
#
_entry.id   AF-A0A7Y2EE26-F1
#
_cell.length_a   1.000
_cell.length_b   1.000
_cell.length_c   1.000
_cell.angle_alpha   90.00
_cell.angle_beta   90.00
_cell.angle_gamma   90.00
#
_symmetry.space_group_name_H-M   'P 1'
#
loop_
_entity.id
_entity.type
_entity.pdbx_description
1 polymer ?
#
loop_
_entity_poly.entity_id
_entity_poly.type
_entity_poly.pdbx_seq_one_letter_code
_entity_poly.pdbx_strand_id
1 'polypeptide(L)'
;MKQQFNLLSKLGLALCFIFVIACNNDDGNDPFEETDPVNLESTTYDLGSVSNPDISGTATFVKNEDNTVTIDLALQNTPDGGQHPAHIHFNTAAEGGDIAVTLGTVDGGSGESSVTISALDDGTAISYDELLEFDGYINVHLSADELGTLVAQGDIGQNDLTGNSKTYELDSKDVPDISGTATFSERVNGEALAIIELQNTPDDGEHPGHIHANTAAEGGAILFTFNPVDGNTGVSATNVAALDSGVEFGYAEVLDVDGYINIHLSAQQLGILVAQGDIGQNELTGQSTTYDLESVDVPDISGSATFSQRVNGETLAIIELENTPDGGLHPGHIHENTAAEGGDIAFTFNPVNGDTGISVTNIAALDNGTAITYSALLEYDGYINIHLSAEELGTLVAQGDIGQNDLTGTTVVYTLDSVDVPDISGTATFSERINGEALAVIELMNTPAGGSHPGHIHMNSAAEGGDIAYTFVPVDGDTGISQSNVAALDDGTAFGYADVLTYDGYINIHLSAQDLGTLVAQGNIGSNVGDNGDGVVNYDVTNSGVTDYIFNGGGLTDAPDPELTLTRGATYTFTVNASGHPFFIKSIQGNTNADAYNDGVTNNGEENGTVTFTVPLNAPDILYYNCQIHSAMTGMINIVD
;
A
#
# COMPACT_ATOMS: atom_id res chain seq x y z
N MET A 1 17.22 21.77 -8.52
CA MET A 1 18.25 22.57 -7.79
C MET A 1 17.60 22.96 -6.47
N LYS A 2 18.01 22.32 -5.37
CA LYS A 2 17.33 22.33 -4.06
C LYS A 2 17.66 23.59 -3.25
N GLN A 3 16.64 24.28 -2.72
CA GLN A 3 16.69 25.16 -1.53
C GLN A 3 15.31 25.00 -0.86
N GLN A 4 15.18 24.18 0.20
CA GLN A 4 15.33 24.54 1.62
C GLN A 4 14.42 25.69 2.07
N PHE A 5 13.28 25.35 2.67
CA PHE A 5 12.72 26.06 3.82
C PHE A 5 12.23 25.04 4.85
N ASN A 6 12.49 25.35 6.12
CA ASN A 6 12.56 24.44 7.25
C ASN A 6 11.19 24.02 7.80
N LEU A 7 11.11 22.72 8.12
CA LEU A 7 10.27 22.15 9.18
C LEU A 7 10.56 22.85 10.52
N LEU A 8 9.51 23.26 11.23
CA LEU A 8 9.53 23.44 12.68
C LEU A 8 8.34 22.66 13.25
N SER A 9 8.57 21.37 13.45
CA SER A 9 7.77 20.53 14.34
C SER A 9 7.87 21.11 15.76
N LYS A 10 6.74 21.55 16.32
CA LYS A 10 6.68 21.92 17.74
C LYS A 10 6.81 20.65 18.58
N LEU A 11 8.01 20.45 19.10
CA LEU A 11 8.35 19.43 20.09
C LEU A 11 7.84 19.91 21.46
N GLY A 12 6.78 19.28 21.97
CA GLY A 12 6.31 19.47 23.34
C GLY A 12 7.35 18.95 24.33
N LEU A 13 8.16 19.85 24.87
CA LEU A 13 9.08 19.56 25.96
C LEU A 13 8.40 19.89 27.29
N ALA A 14 7.84 18.87 27.94
CA ALA A 14 7.36 18.97 29.32
C ALA A 14 8.56 19.20 30.25
N LEU A 15 8.80 20.47 30.62
CA LEU A 15 9.84 20.86 31.56
C LEU A 15 9.24 20.95 32.97
N CYS A 16 9.33 19.85 33.71
CA CYS A 16 8.94 19.79 35.12
C CYS A 16 9.92 20.61 35.97
N PHE A 17 9.53 21.82 36.38
CA PHE A 17 10.29 22.61 37.37
C PHE A 17 10.01 22.08 38.78
N ILE A 18 10.99 21.40 39.36
CA ILE A 18 11.01 21.08 40.80
C ILE A 18 11.59 22.28 41.54
N PHE A 19 10.75 23.01 42.29
CA PHE A 19 11.23 23.97 43.28
C PHE A 19 11.85 23.24 44.47
N VAL A 20 13.16 23.41 44.65
CA VAL A 20 13.86 23.06 45.90
C VAL A 20 13.87 24.28 46.81
N ILE A 21 13.14 24.19 47.92
CA ILE A 21 13.16 25.19 49.00
C ILE A 21 14.52 25.11 49.71
N ALA A 22 15.32 26.18 49.62
CA ALA A 22 16.48 26.39 50.46
C ALA A 22 16.05 27.16 51.72
N CYS A 23 15.98 26.47 52.86
CA CYS A 23 15.91 27.13 54.16
C CYS A 23 17.23 27.84 54.46
N ASN A 24 17.19 29.14 54.72
CA ASN A 24 18.16 29.83 55.58
C ASN A 24 17.39 30.57 56.67
N ASN A 25 17.64 30.20 57.92
CA ASN A 25 17.28 30.97 59.11
C ASN A 25 18.22 32.18 59.24
N ASP A 26 17.71 33.38 59.51
CA ASP A 26 17.98 34.10 60.77
C ASP A 26 17.14 35.39 60.93
N ASP A 27 16.45 35.47 62.06
CA ASP A 27 16.00 36.60 62.88
C ASP A 27 15.74 38.02 62.29
N GLY A 28 14.47 38.42 62.34
CA GLY A 28 14.03 39.82 62.30
C GLY A 28 12.55 39.99 62.64
N ASN A 29 12.23 40.25 63.92
CA ASN A 29 10.88 40.46 64.43
C ASN A 29 10.27 41.79 63.93
N ASP A 30 9.40 41.75 62.91
CA ASP A 30 8.51 42.85 62.49
C ASP A 30 7.04 42.45 62.75
N PRO A 31 6.18 43.24 63.45
CA PRO A 31 4.83 42.85 63.80
C PRO A 31 3.76 43.16 62.73
N PHE A 32 4.13 43.40 61.48
CA PHE A 32 3.19 43.64 60.38
C PHE A 32 3.64 42.94 59.10
N GLU A 33 3.54 41.60 59.07
CA GLU A 33 3.35 40.92 57.79
C GLU A 33 1.85 40.92 57.50
N GLU A 34 1.44 41.71 56.49
CA GLU A 34 0.27 41.32 55.72
C GLU A 34 0.57 39.93 55.20
N THR A 35 -0.20 38.94 55.66
CA THR A 35 -0.17 37.60 55.10
C THR A 35 -0.65 37.74 53.66
N ASP A 36 0.28 37.73 52.70
CA ASP A 36 -0.06 37.37 51.33
C ASP A 36 -0.93 36.11 51.40
N PRO A 37 -2.12 36.09 50.78
CA PRO A 37 -2.98 34.92 50.82
C PRO A 37 -2.18 33.73 50.32
N VAL A 38 -2.11 32.67 51.13
CA VAL A 38 -1.45 31.43 50.72
C VAL A 38 -2.30 30.84 49.62
N ASN A 39 -1.84 30.92 48.36
CA ASN A 39 -2.52 30.33 47.21
C ASN A 39 -2.80 28.85 47.48
N LEU A 40 -4.10 28.51 47.57
CA LEU A 40 -4.53 27.16 47.91
C LEU A 40 -4.51 26.25 46.68
N GLU A 41 -4.92 26.80 45.53
CA GLU A 41 -5.06 26.09 44.25
C GLU A 41 -5.02 27.11 43.09
N SER A 42 -4.52 26.70 41.92
CA SER A 42 -4.52 27.53 40.72
C SER A 42 -4.63 26.72 39.42
N THR A 43 -5.32 27.28 38.42
CA THR A 43 -5.40 26.75 37.04
C THR A 43 -4.89 27.80 36.07
N THR A 44 -4.13 27.40 35.06
CA THR A 44 -3.60 28.29 34.03
C THR A 44 -4.14 27.88 32.67
N TYR A 45 -4.66 28.86 31.93
CA TYR A 45 -5.15 28.71 30.57
C TYR A 45 -4.22 29.44 29.60
N ASP A 46 -4.02 28.87 28.41
CA ASP A 46 -3.23 29.49 27.35
C ASP A 46 -4.05 30.54 26.59
N LEU A 47 -3.44 31.68 26.29
CA LEU A 47 -3.99 32.72 25.43
C LEU A 47 -3.20 32.77 24.12
N GLY A 48 -3.79 32.22 23.07
CA GLY A 48 -3.22 32.20 21.72
C GLY A 48 -3.19 33.57 21.07
N SER A 49 -2.31 33.74 20.09
CA SER A 49 -2.21 34.96 19.28
C SER A 49 -3.40 35.09 18.32
N VAL A 50 -3.86 36.33 18.09
CA VAL A 50 -4.95 36.62 17.13
C VAL A 50 -4.46 37.55 16.02
N SER A 51 -4.50 38.88 16.19
CA SER A 51 -4.11 39.81 15.12
C SER A 51 -2.60 39.96 14.95
N ASN A 52 -1.81 39.57 15.95
CA ASN A 52 -0.35 39.66 15.92
C ASN A 52 0.23 38.31 16.36
N PRO A 53 0.93 37.58 15.46
CA PRO A 53 1.45 36.25 15.77
C PRO A 53 2.49 36.24 16.90
N ASP A 54 3.10 37.38 17.22
CA ASP A 54 4.11 37.50 18.27
C ASP A 54 3.51 37.68 19.67
N ILE A 55 2.22 38.06 19.80
CA ILE A 55 1.58 38.32 21.10
C ILE A 55 0.79 37.09 21.54
N SER A 56 1.19 36.47 22.65
CA SER A 56 0.49 35.34 23.28
C SER A 56 0.76 35.35 24.78
N GLY A 57 0.05 34.55 25.57
CA GLY A 57 0.28 34.52 27.01
C GLY A 57 -0.56 33.51 27.75
N THR A 58 -0.84 33.79 29.01
CA THR A 58 -1.62 32.93 29.88
C THR A 58 -2.57 33.72 30.77
N ALA A 59 -3.61 33.05 31.24
CA ALA A 59 -4.48 33.51 32.32
C ALA A 59 -4.43 32.51 33.47
N THR A 60 -3.99 32.94 34.66
CA THR A 60 -3.89 32.08 35.85
C THR A 60 -4.96 32.45 36.86
N PHE A 61 -5.84 31.49 37.17
CA PHE A 61 -6.92 31.63 38.13
C PHE A 61 -6.45 31.05 39.45
N VAL A 62 -6.59 31.80 40.53
CA VAL A 62 -6.02 31.48 41.84
C VAL A 62 -7.09 31.55 42.90
N LYS A 63 -7.28 30.44 43.63
CA LYS A 63 -8.26 30.33 44.72
C LYS A 63 -7.69 30.92 46.01
N ASN A 64 -8.35 31.97 46.52
CA ASN A 64 -7.99 32.61 47.77
C ASN A 64 -8.71 32.00 48.98
N GLU A 65 -8.17 32.19 50.19
CA GLU A 65 -8.76 31.65 51.43
C GLU A 65 -10.15 32.24 51.77
N ASP A 66 -10.46 33.44 51.27
CA ASP A 66 -11.74 34.11 51.48
C ASP A 66 -12.82 33.74 50.45
N ASN A 67 -12.53 32.75 49.59
CA ASN A 67 -13.34 32.29 48.44
C ASN A 67 -13.43 33.27 47.28
N THR A 68 -12.62 34.35 47.27
CA THR A 68 -12.42 35.14 46.06
C THR A 68 -11.47 34.42 45.10
N VAL A 69 -11.47 34.85 43.84
CA VAL A 69 -10.58 34.33 42.80
C VAL A 69 -9.74 35.46 42.24
N THR A 70 -8.42 35.31 42.29
CA THR A 70 -7.50 36.23 41.60
C THR A 70 -7.22 35.69 40.20
N ILE A 71 -7.33 36.54 39.20
CA ILE A 71 -7.07 36.22 37.80
C ILE A 71 -5.90 37.08 37.34
N ASP A 72 -4.78 36.42 37.07
CA ASP A 72 -3.54 37.03 36.60
C ASP A 72 -3.37 36.78 35.11
N LEU A 73 -3.30 37.85 34.32
CA LEU A 73 -2.97 37.78 32.90
C LEU A 73 -1.49 38.09 32.71
N ALA A 74 -0.81 37.26 31.92
CA ALA A 74 0.60 37.46 31.56
C ALA A 74 0.79 37.24 30.05
N LEU A 75 0.90 38.33 29.29
CA LEU A 75 1.17 38.35 27.87
C LEU A 75 2.65 38.60 27.58
N GLN A 76 3.12 38.04 26.47
CA GLN A 76 4.47 38.20 25.95
C GLN A 76 4.45 39.10 24.71
N ASN A 77 5.54 39.85 24.51
CA ASN A 77 5.77 40.72 23.35
C ASN A 77 4.70 41.81 23.14
N THR A 78 4.02 42.24 24.21
CA THR A 78 3.16 43.41 24.16
C THR A 78 3.99 44.68 23.89
N PRO A 79 3.49 45.66 23.11
CA PRO A 79 4.21 46.90 22.87
C PRO A 79 4.36 47.76 24.13
N ASP A 80 5.58 48.21 24.43
CA ASP A 80 5.87 49.14 25.55
C ASP A 80 4.94 50.35 25.53
N GLY A 81 4.27 50.62 26.66
CA GLY A 81 3.31 51.72 26.81
C GLY A 81 1.93 51.46 26.20
N GLY A 82 1.70 50.28 25.61
CA GLY A 82 0.39 49.77 25.25
C GLY A 82 -0.52 49.59 26.46
N GLN A 83 -1.83 49.56 26.23
CA GLN A 83 -2.85 49.35 27.24
C GLN A 83 -3.92 48.46 26.61
N HIS A 84 -4.01 47.22 27.05
CA HIS A 84 -4.81 46.18 26.40
C HIS A 84 -5.95 45.73 27.31
N PRO A 85 -7.18 46.28 27.15
CA PRO A 85 -8.34 45.84 27.92
C PRO A 85 -8.58 44.34 27.76
N ALA A 86 -9.03 43.68 28.83
CA ALA A 86 -9.31 42.26 28.82
C ALA A 86 -10.63 41.91 29.53
N HIS A 87 -11.30 40.87 29.06
CA HIS A 87 -12.61 40.45 29.55
C HIS A 87 -12.75 38.92 29.50
N ILE A 88 -13.51 38.35 30.44
CA ILE A 88 -14.13 37.03 30.28
C ILE A 88 -15.49 37.24 29.61
N HIS A 89 -15.77 36.43 28.60
CA HIS A 89 -17.04 36.37 27.86
C HIS A 89 -17.73 35.02 28.10
N PHE A 90 -19.04 34.96 27.85
CA PHE A 90 -19.81 33.71 27.79
C PHE A 90 -19.58 32.94 26.47
N ASN A 91 -19.88 31.64 26.47
CA ASN A 91 -19.72 30.68 25.36
C ASN A 91 -18.25 30.39 25.00
N THR A 92 -18.01 29.74 23.86
CA THR A 92 -16.66 29.56 23.32
C THR A 92 -16.16 30.80 22.56
N ALA A 93 -14.84 30.89 22.41
CA ALA A 93 -14.19 31.90 21.57
C ALA A 93 -14.67 31.91 20.11
N ALA A 94 -15.04 30.74 19.58
CA ALA A 94 -15.53 30.57 18.21
C ALA A 94 -16.97 31.05 18.01
N GLU A 95 -17.81 30.98 19.05
CA GLU A 95 -19.20 31.45 19.02
C GLU A 95 -19.34 32.92 19.42
N GLY A 96 -18.42 33.38 20.27
CA GLY A 96 -18.45 34.68 20.91
C GLY A 96 -19.55 34.80 21.96
N GLY A 97 -19.58 35.92 22.67
CA GLY A 97 -20.62 36.16 23.68
C GLY A 97 -20.52 37.50 24.37
N ASP A 98 -21.51 37.78 25.22
CA ASP A 98 -21.53 38.97 26.07
C ASP A 98 -20.41 38.91 27.12
N ILE A 99 -19.97 40.08 27.59
CA ILE A 99 -18.97 40.18 28.67
C ILE A 99 -19.58 39.68 29.98
N ALA A 100 -18.91 38.71 30.61
CA ALA A 100 -19.24 38.18 31.92
C ALA A 100 -18.46 38.88 33.04
N VAL A 101 -17.15 39.14 32.82
CA VAL A 101 -16.25 39.77 33.79
C VAL A 101 -15.30 40.73 33.10
N THR A 102 -15.14 41.93 33.66
CA THR A 102 -14.09 42.86 33.24
C THR A 102 -12.78 42.58 33.99
N LEU A 103 -11.72 42.20 33.27
CA LEU A 103 -10.41 41.83 33.85
C LEU A 103 -9.44 43.00 34.02
N GLY A 104 -9.87 44.22 33.66
CA GLY A 104 -9.02 45.40 33.66
C GLY A 104 -8.20 45.52 32.38
N THR A 105 -7.01 46.09 32.49
CA THR A 105 -6.15 46.40 31.34
C THR A 105 -4.77 45.81 31.57
N VAL A 106 -4.27 45.04 30.60
CA VAL A 106 -2.89 44.54 30.58
C VAL A 106 -1.96 45.69 30.20
N ASP A 107 -0.96 45.95 31.04
CA ASP A 107 0.04 46.99 30.80
C ASP A 107 1.06 46.50 29.77
N GLY A 108 1.20 47.20 28.65
CA GLY A 108 2.02 46.73 27.53
C GLY A 108 3.52 46.68 27.81
N GLY A 109 4.03 47.38 28.84
CA GLY A 109 5.45 47.33 29.21
C GLY A 109 5.83 46.15 30.10
N SER A 110 4.90 45.71 30.95
CA SER A 110 5.07 44.52 31.80
C SER A 110 4.46 43.26 31.19
N GLY A 111 3.43 43.41 30.36
CA GLY A 111 2.60 42.31 29.85
C GLY A 111 1.59 41.79 30.88
N GLU A 112 1.42 42.44 32.02
CA GLU A 112 0.68 41.88 33.17
C GLU A 112 -0.63 42.64 33.48
N SER A 113 -1.63 41.91 34.00
CA SER A 113 -2.81 42.44 34.68
C SER A 113 -3.25 41.50 35.78
N SER A 114 -3.90 42.01 36.82
CA SER A 114 -4.41 41.20 37.92
C SER A 114 -5.72 41.79 38.45
N VAL A 115 -6.73 40.93 38.65
CA VAL A 115 -8.02 41.30 39.24
C VAL A 115 -8.48 40.22 40.22
N THR A 116 -9.09 40.63 41.34
CA THR A 116 -9.73 39.70 42.28
C THR A 116 -11.23 39.86 42.25
N ILE A 117 -11.95 38.76 42.01
CA ILE A 117 -13.41 38.73 41.86
C ILE A 117 -14.07 37.77 42.85
N SER A 118 -15.37 37.99 43.10
CA SER A 118 -16.28 37.06 43.79
C SER A 118 -17.67 36.99 43.14
N ALA A 119 -17.86 37.76 42.06
CA ALA A 119 -19.09 37.85 41.30
C ALA A 119 -18.77 38.28 39.86
N LEU A 120 -19.68 37.95 38.93
CA LEU A 120 -19.73 38.50 37.58
C LEU A 120 -20.09 39.99 37.61
N ASP A 121 -19.94 40.67 36.47
CA ASP A 121 -20.22 42.10 36.34
C ASP A 121 -21.71 42.46 36.60
N ASP A 122 -22.62 41.47 36.49
CA ASP A 122 -24.05 41.62 36.80
C ASP A 122 -24.39 41.42 38.30
N GLY A 123 -23.40 41.05 39.11
CA GLY A 123 -23.52 40.80 40.54
C GLY A 123 -23.84 39.34 40.91
N THR A 124 -23.93 38.43 39.95
CA THR A 124 -24.07 36.99 40.20
C THR A 124 -22.81 36.46 40.86
N ALA A 125 -22.92 35.83 42.03
CA ALA A 125 -21.77 35.25 42.72
C ALA A 125 -21.12 34.14 41.89
N ILE A 126 -19.79 34.07 41.89
CA ILE A 126 -19.03 33.04 41.17
C ILE A 126 -17.84 32.61 42.03
N SER A 127 -17.65 31.30 42.15
CA SER A 127 -16.54 30.66 42.87
C SER A 127 -15.46 30.15 41.92
N TYR A 128 -14.31 29.78 42.47
CA TYR A 128 -13.23 29.16 41.69
C TYR A 128 -13.69 27.89 40.99
N ASP A 129 -14.40 27.01 41.70
CA ASP A 129 -14.86 25.73 41.15
C ASP A 129 -15.88 25.96 40.02
N GLU A 130 -16.75 26.98 40.15
CA GLU A 130 -17.69 27.36 39.09
C GLU A 130 -16.98 28.01 37.88
N LEU A 131 -15.85 28.71 38.08
CA LEU A 131 -15.04 29.22 36.97
C LEU A 131 -14.34 28.10 36.18
N LEU A 132 -14.03 26.97 36.82
CA LEU A 132 -13.48 25.80 36.12
C LEU A 132 -14.52 25.07 35.28
N GLU A 133 -15.81 25.21 35.59
CA GLU A 133 -16.93 24.67 34.81
C GLU A 133 -17.59 25.75 33.93
N PHE A 134 -17.03 26.96 33.90
CA PHE A 134 -17.66 28.09 33.24
C PHE A 134 -17.57 27.95 31.72
N ASP A 135 -18.71 28.13 31.06
CA ASP A 135 -18.80 28.25 29.61
C ASP A 135 -18.34 29.65 29.18
N GLY A 136 -17.03 29.82 29.02
CA GLY A 136 -16.46 31.11 28.68
C GLY A 136 -15.11 31.07 27.99
N TYR A 137 -14.68 32.26 27.60
CA TYR A 137 -13.39 32.52 26.98
C TYR A 137 -12.87 33.92 27.35
N ILE A 138 -11.57 34.13 27.22
CA ILE A 138 -10.91 35.41 27.48
C ILE A 138 -10.55 36.09 26.17
N ASN A 139 -10.82 37.39 26.10
CA ASN A 139 -10.33 38.29 25.06
C ASN A 139 -9.35 39.30 25.64
N VAL A 140 -8.28 39.60 24.90
CA VAL A 140 -7.41 40.75 25.14
C VAL A 140 -7.36 41.61 23.89
N HIS A 141 -7.76 42.88 24.03
CA HIS A 141 -7.92 43.82 22.93
C HIS A 141 -6.62 44.60 22.63
N LEU A 142 -6.47 45.09 21.40
CA LEU A 142 -5.32 45.89 21.00
C LEU A 142 -5.22 47.19 21.80
N SER A 143 -6.33 47.91 21.97
CA SER A 143 -6.41 49.10 22.83
C SER A 143 -7.84 49.46 23.19
N ALA A 144 -8.04 50.38 24.12
CA ALA A 144 -9.36 50.92 24.45
C ALA A 144 -10.04 51.67 23.29
N ASP A 145 -9.26 52.18 22.32
CA ASP A 145 -9.77 52.84 21.12
C ASP A 145 -10.02 51.84 19.97
N GLU A 146 -9.45 50.64 20.04
CA GLU A 146 -9.50 49.58 19.02
C GLU A 146 -9.99 48.25 19.61
N LEU A 147 -11.13 48.27 20.32
CA LEU A 147 -11.74 47.07 20.92
C LEU A 147 -12.14 46.01 19.87
N GLY A 148 -12.27 46.37 18.59
CA GLY A 148 -12.55 45.41 17.53
C GLY A 148 -11.35 44.51 17.15
N THR A 149 -10.13 44.89 17.55
CA THR A 149 -8.91 44.14 17.22
C THR A 149 -8.45 43.38 18.46
N LEU A 150 -8.37 42.05 18.36
CA LEU A 150 -7.89 41.19 19.44
C LEU A 150 -6.41 40.86 19.26
N VAL A 151 -5.63 40.92 20.33
CA VAL A 151 -4.20 40.54 20.32
C VAL A 151 -3.98 39.15 20.88
N ALA A 152 -4.77 38.72 21.86
CA ALA A 152 -4.74 37.37 22.39
C ALA A 152 -6.15 36.90 22.80
N GLN A 153 -6.39 35.60 22.70
CA GLN A 153 -7.67 34.96 23.03
C GLN A 153 -7.46 33.52 23.50
N GLY A 154 -8.30 33.03 24.40
CA GLY A 154 -8.26 31.62 24.81
C GLY A 154 -9.54 31.19 25.51
N ASP A 155 -9.96 29.95 25.26
CA ASP A 155 -11.06 29.32 25.96
C ASP A 155 -10.67 28.98 27.41
N ILE A 156 -11.64 29.01 28.33
CA ILE A 156 -11.43 28.73 29.75
C ILE A 156 -12.49 27.76 30.28
N GLY A 157 -12.28 27.26 31.49
CA GLY A 157 -13.27 26.44 32.19
C GLY A 157 -13.60 25.19 31.39
N GLN A 158 -14.90 24.95 31.15
CA GLN A 158 -15.33 23.76 30.42
C GLN A 158 -14.96 23.79 28.93
N ASN A 159 -14.61 24.97 28.40
CA ASN A 159 -14.22 25.15 27.00
C ASN A 159 -12.72 24.93 26.79
N ASP A 160 -11.93 24.82 27.85
CA ASP A 160 -10.50 24.56 27.73
C ASP A 160 -10.22 23.29 26.90
N LEU A 161 -9.10 23.27 26.18
CA LEU A 161 -8.74 22.15 25.33
C LEU A 161 -8.03 21.07 26.14
N THR A 162 -8.42 19.81 25.97
CA THR A 162 -7.79 18.68 26.67
C THR A 162 -6.38 18.37 26.15
N GLY A 163 -6.04 18.92 24.97
CA GLY A 163 -4.84 18.62 24.21
C GLY A 163 -4.99 17.44 23.24
N ASN A 164 -6.11 16.71 23.29
CA ASN A 164 -6.43 15.71 22.29
C ASN A 164 -6.92 16.39 21.01
N SER A 165 -6.40 15.97 19.87
CA SER A 165 -6.86 16.44 18.57
C SER A 165 -6.72 15.39 17.48
N LYS A 166 -7.49 15.58 16.41
CA LYS A 166 -7.46 14.76 15.20
C LYS A 166 -7.51 15.67 13.98
N THR A 167 -6.61 15.43 13.04
CA THR A 167 -6.52 16.16 11.78
C THR A 167 -6.86 15.24 10.62
N TYR A 168 -7.69 15.72 9.70
CA TYR A 168 -8.05 15.08 8.45
C TYR A 168 -7.59 15.94 7.28
N GLU A 169 -7.02 15.31 6.25
CA GLU A 169 -6.62 16.00 5.02
C GLU A 169 -7.84 16.29 4.14
N LEU A 170 -7.84 17.44 3.47
CA LEU A 170 -8.85 17.85 2.50
C LEU A 170 -8.16 18.08 1.15
N ASP A 171 -8.39 17.17 0.22
CA ASP A 171 -7.81 17.20 -1.11
C ASP A 171 -8.59 18.11 -2.06
N SER A 172 -7.90 18.64 -3.08
CA SER A 172 -8.53 19.44 -4.13
C SER A 172 -9.56 18.64 -4.92
N LYS A 173 -10.70 19.26 -5.26
CA LYS A 173 -11.79 18.60 -6.01
C LYS A 173 -12.02 19.20 -7.41
N ASP A 174 -12.93 20.18 -7.53
CA ASP A 174 -13.28 20.78 -8.82
C ASP A 174 -12.37 21.96 -9.19
N VAL A 175 -11.75 22.57 -8.17
CA VAL A 175 -10.79 23.65 -8.33
C VAL A 175 -9.40 23.11 -7.98
N PRO A 176 -8.48 23.04 -8.96
CA PRO A 176 -7.14 22.54 -8.70
C PRO A 176 -6.38 23.46 -7.74
N ASP A 177 -5.39 22.89 -7.06
CA ASP A 177 -4.46 23.56 -6.15
C ASP A 177 -5.07 24.19 -4.88
N ILE A 178 -6.36 23.96 -4.58
CA ILE A 178 -6.97 24.29 -3.27
C ILE A 178 -7.06 23.02 -2.43
N SER A 179 -6.28 22.95 -1.37
CA SER A 179 -6.28 21.81 -0.43
C SER A 179 -5.95 22.30 0.98
N GLY A 180 -6.10 21.44 1.97
CA GLY A 180 -5.85 21.82 3.35
C GLY A 180 -6.19 20.75 4.35
N THR A 181 -6.54 21.16 5.56
CA THR A 181 -6.86 20.23 6.65
C THR A 181 -8.08 20.67 7.44
N ALA A 182 -8.75 19.71 8.08
CA ALA A 182 -9.72 19.94 9.13
C ALA A 182 -9.20 19.31 10.44
N THR A 183 -8.92 20.15 11.44
CA THR A 183 -8.45 19.72 12.76
C THR A 183 -9.57 19.89 13.79
N PHE A 184 -9.92 18.80 14.47
CA PHE A 184 -10.85 18.78 15.59
C PHE A 184 -10.04 18.66 16.88
N SER A 185 -10.29 19.55 17.84
CA SER A 185 -9.64 19.53 19.16
C SER A 185 -10.69 19.36 20.25
N GLU A 186 -10.47 18.41 21.16
CA GLU A 186 -11.42 18.07 22.22
C GLU A 186 -11.43 19.15 23.31
N ARG A 187 -12.63 19.60 23.69
CA ARG A 187 -12.86 20.46 24.85
C ARG A 187 -13.15 19.62 26.09
N VAL A 188 -12.94 20.19 27.28
CA VAL A 188 -13.20 19.51 28.56
C VAL A 188 -14.66 19.05 28.70
N ASN A 189 -15.62 19.79 28.13
CA ASN A 189 -17.04 19.40 28.11
C ASN A 189 -17.39 18.28 27.10
N GLY A 190 -16.44 17.81 26.29
CA GLY A 190 -16.64 16.79 25.25
C GLY A 190 -17.02 17.32 23.87
N GLU A 191 -17.30 18.62 23.73
CA GLU A 191 -17.47 19.28 22.44
C GLU A 191 -16.12 19.35 21.70
N ALA A 192 -16.15 19.70 20.41
CA ALA A 192 -14.92 19.89 19.63
C ALA A 192 -14.81 21.32 19.08
N LEU A 193 -13.60 21.86 19.09
CA LEU A 193 -13.23 22.98 18.24
C LEU A 193 -12.76 22.44 16.89
N ALA A 194 -13.52 22.74 15.82
CA ALA A 194 -13.12 22.43 14.45
C ALA A 194 -12.42 23.65 13.82
N ILE A 195 -11.19 23.46 13.36
CA ILE A 195 -10.42 24.43 12.60
C ILE A 195 -10.18 23.87 11.20
N ILE A 196 -10.65 24.58 10.17
CA ILE A 196 -10.33 24.25 8.77
C ILE A 196 -9.32 25.25 8.27
N GLU A 197 -8.20 24.76 7.72
CA GLU A 197 -7.14 25.58 7.13
C GLU A 197 -6.94 25.14 5.69
N LEU A 198 -7.32 26.00 4.73
CA LEU A 198 -7.12 25.81 3.30
C LEU A 198 -5.99 26.70 2.78
N GLN A 199 -5.27 26.19 1.79
CA GLN A 199 -4.27 26.93 1.05
C GLN A 199 -4.81 27.36 -0.31
N ASN A 200 -4.33 28.49 -0.82
CA ASN A 200 -4.68 29.04 -2.13
C ASN A 200 -6.18 29.37 -2.31
N THR A 201 -6.89 29.70 -1.24
CA THR A 201 -8.27 30.20 -1.33
C THR A 201 -8.34 31.52 -2.11
N PRO A 202 -9.39 31.75 -2.92
CA PRO A 202 -9.59 33.05 -3.57
C PRO A 202 -9.83 34.18 -2.56
N ASP A 203 -9.11 35.29 -2.72
CA ASP A 203 -9.29 36.51 -1.92
C ASP A 203 -10.76 37.02 -1.93
N ASP A 204 -11.20 37.60 -0.81
CA ASP A 204 -12.51 38.23 -0.59
C ASP A 204 -13.76 37.32 -0.76
N GLY A 205 -13.59 36.01 -0.59
CA GLY A 205 -14.67 35.01 -0.57
C GLY A 205 -15.00 34.47 0.83
N GLU A 206 -16.21 33.91 0.98
CA GLU A 206 -16.55 32.98 2.07
C GLU A 206 -16.85 31.62 1.45
N HIS A 207 -16.24 30.56 1.97
CA HIS A 207 -16.37 29.20 1.46
C HIS A 207 -17.13 28.35 2.48
N PRO A 208 -18.44 28.09 2.27
CA PRO A 208 -19.22 27.25 3.17
C PRO A 208 -18.64 25.84 3.25
N GLY A 209 -18.64 25.26 4.45
CA GLY A 209 -18.22 23.88 4.67
C GLY A 209 -19.30 23.07 5.37
N HIS A 210 -19.35 21.76 5.08
CA HIS A 210 -20.28 20.85 5.75
C HIS A 210 -19.63 19.49 6.02
N ILE A 211 -20.09 18.81 7.08
CA ILE A 211 -19.96 17.36 7.23
C ILE A 211 -21.18 16.72 6.59
N HIS A 212 -20.97 15.76 5.70
CA HIS A 212 -21.98 14.93 5.07
C HIS A 212 -21.91 13.49 5.59
N ALA A 213 -23.01 12.75 5.49
CA ALA A 213 -23.08 11.31 5.80
C ALA A 213 -22.49 10.44 4.68
N ASN A 214 -22.12 9.19 5.03
CA ASN A 214 -21.47 8.19 4.17
C ASN A 214 -20.05 8.60 3.74
N THR A 215 -19.46 7.88 2.79
CA THR A 215 -18.20 8.27 2.16
C THR A 215 -18.39 9.37 1.12
N ALA A 216 -17.32 10.12 0.81
CA ALA A 216 -17.30 11.09 -0.28
C ALA A 216 -17.62 10.48 -1.66
N ALA A 217 -17.31 9.19 -1.85
CA ALA A 217 -17.58 8.45 -3.08
C ALA A 217 -19.08 8.15 -3.28
N GLU A 218 -19.81 7.90 -2.19
CA GLU A 218 -21.25 7.62 -2.20
C GLU A 218 -22.09 8.89 -2.11
N GLY A 219 -21.55 9.91 -1.43
CA GLY A 219 -22.23 11.12 -1.08
C GLY A 219 -23.31 10.91 -0.01
N GLY A 220 -23.86 12.02 0.50
CA GLY A 220 -24.92 11.93 1.50
C GLY A 220 -25.51 13.27 1.92
N ALA A 221 -26.46 13.19 2.85
CA ALA A 221 -27.10 14.36 3.43
C ALA A 221 -26.12 15.14 4.30
N ILE A 222 -26.33 16.46 4.41
CA ILE A 222 -25.59 17.31 5.36
C ILE A 222 -25.99 16.93 6.78
N LEU A 223 -24.99 16.68 7.62
CA LEU A 223 -25.10 16.39 9.05
C LEU A 223 -24.83 17.63 9.89
N PHE A 224 -23.78 18.39 9.52
CA PHE A 224 -23.29 19.54 10.28
C PHE A 224 -22.81 20.65 9.34
N THR A 225 -23.10 21.90 9.67
CA THR A 225 -22.66 23.09 8.93
C THR A 225 -21.56 23.83 9.69
N PHE A 226 -20.40 24.04 9.06
CA PHE A 226 -19.31 24.84 9.63
C PHE A 226 -19.55 26.35 9.45
N ASN A 227 -18.87 27.16 10.26
CA ASN A 227 -18.61 28.55 9.87
C ASN A 227 -17.85 28.56 8.53
N PRO A 228 -18.19 29.46 7.58
CA PRO A 228 -17.49 29.52 6.31
C PRO A 228 -15.99 29.78 6.49
N VAL A 229 -15.17 29.17 5.64
CA VAL A 229 -13.73 29.49 5.54
C VAL A 229 -13.58 30.87 4.93
N ASP A 230 -12.89 31.76 5.63
CA ASP A 230 -12.56 33.09 5.16
C ASP A 230 -11.52 32.98 4.03
N GLY A 231 -11.84 33.50 2.85
CA GLY A 231 -11.01 33.35 1.66
C GLY A 231 -9.68 34.12 1.72
N ASN A 232 -9.57 35.17 2.56
CA ASN A 232 -8.35 35.95 2.71
C ASN A 232 -7.33 35.25 3.62
N THR A 233 -7.82 34.58 4.66
CA THR A 233 -6.98 33.86 5.63
C THR A 233 -6.83 32.38 5.31
N GLY A 234 -7.80 31.80 4.60
CA GLY A 234 -7.93 30.37 4.39
C GLY A 234 -8.43 29.61 5.63
N VAL A 235 -8.88 30.30 6.69
CA VAL A 235 -9.18 29.67 7.99
C VAL A 235 -10.67 29.79 8.34
N SER A 236 -11.23 28.74 8.96
CA SER A 236 -12.46 28.82 9.76
C SER A 236 -12.23 28.20 11.14
N ALA A 237 -13.00 28.68 12.13
CA ALA A 237 -13.10 28.05 13.45
C ALA A 237 -14.58 27.90 13.80
N THR A 238 -15.00 26.71 14.23
CA THR A 238 -16.40 26.39 14.56
C THR A 238 -16.46 25.54 15.83
N ASN A 239 -17.39 25.84 16.74
CA ASN A 239 -17.71 24.94 17.85
C ASN A 239 -18.63 23.80 17.37
N VAL A 240 -18.32 22.56 17.74
CA VAL A 240 -19.03 21.35 17.33
C VAL A 240 -19.60 20.68 18.58
N ALA A 241 -20.89 20.90 18.81
CA ALA A 241 -21.62 20.41 19.98
C ALA A 241 -22.82 19.53 19.60
N ALA A 242 -23.44 19.80 18.44
CA ALA A 242 -24.60 19.09 17.94
C ALA A 242 -24.66 19.16 16.41
N LEU A 243 -25.26 18.13 15.81
CA LEU A 243 -25.65 18.14 14.40
C LEU A 243 -26.69 19.24 14.13
N ASP A 244 -26.90 19.58 12.86
CA ASP A 244 -27.94 20.53 12.43
C ASP A 244 -29.36 20.05 12.81
N SER A 245 -29.51 18.76 13.11
CA SER A 245 -30.74 18.15 13.62
C SER A 245 -30.98 18.37 15.13
N GLY A 246 -29.99 18.89 15.86
CA GLY A 246 -30.00 19.07 17.31
C GLY A 246 -29.60 17.82 18.10
N VAL A 247 -29.15 16.75 17.44
CA VAL A 247 -28.56 15.57 18.10
C VAL A 247 -27.15 15.93 18.56
N GLU A 248 -26.82 15.61 19.81
CA GLU A 248 -25.48 15.78 20.40
C GLU A 248 -24.41 15.14 19.51
N PHE A 249 -23.34 15.89 19.25
CA PHE A 249 -22.27 15.51 18.34
C PHE A 249 -21.01 16.30 18.73
N GLY A 250 -20.16 15.68 19.54
CA GLY A 250 -18.93 16.26 20.04
C GLY A 250 -17.70 15.60 19.43
N TYR A 251 -16.57 15.68 20.13
CA TYR A 251 -15.29 15.18 19.65
C TYR A 251 -15.31 13.68 19.39
N ALA A 252 -15.86 12.89 20.32
CA ALA A 252 -15.93 11.43 20.18
C ALA A 252 -16.77 11.02 18.96
N GLU A 253 -17.91 11.68 18.73
CA GLU A 253 -18.78 11.38 17.60
C GLU A 253 -18.15 11.76 16.25
N VAL A 254 -17.32 12.81 16.20
CA VAL A 254 -16.55 13.14 14.98
C VAL A 254 -15.58 12.00 14.60
N LEU A 255 -14.96 11.33 15.58
CA LEU A 255 -14.04 10.23 15.30
C LEU A 255 -14.76 8.97 14.81
N ASP A 256 -16.02 8.80 15.21
CA ASP A 256 -16.82 7.62 14.88
C ASP A 256 -17.82 7.87 13.75
N VAL A 257 -17.88 9.07 13.18
CA VAL A 257 -18.85 9.38 12.12
C VAL A 257 -18.51 8.64 10.83
N ASP A 258 -19.52 8.03 10.22
CA ASP A 258 -19.49 7.67 8.80
C ASP A 258 -19.81 8.93 8.00
N GLY A 259 -18.78 9.72 7.71
CA GLY A 259 -18.95 11.01 7.06
C GLY A 259 -17.72 11.51 6.28
N TYR A 260 -17.94 12.61 5.58
CA TYR A 260 -16.92 13.33 4.82
C TYR A 260 -17.18 14.83 4.85
N ILE A 261 -16.13 15.63 4.64
CA ILE A 261 -16.20 17.09 4.58
C ILE A 261 -16.21 17.54 3.13
N ASN A 262 -17.06 18.52 2.83
CA ASN A 262 -17.05 19.29 1.60
C ASN A 262 -16.85 20.76 1.91
N ILE A 263 -15.97 21.43 1.17
CA ILE A 263 -15.87 22.89 1.14
C ILE A 263 -16.28 23.38 -0.24
N HIS A 264 -17.20 24.33 -0.27
CA HIS A 264 -17.79 24.87 -1.49
C HIS A 264 -17.09 26.15 -1.92
N LEU A 265 -17.08 26.44 -3.22
CA LEU A 265 -16.48 27.65 -3.76
C LEU A 265 -17.14 28.93 -3.23
N SER A 266 -18.46 28.96 -3.10
CA SER A 266 -19.20 30.07 -2.47
C SER A 266 -20.65 29.68 -2.18
N ALA A 267 -21.34 30.47 -1.36
CA ALA A 267 -22.77 30.31 -1.09
C ALA A 267 -23.65 30.40 -2.37
N GLN A 268 -23.18 31.05 -3.44
CA GLN A 268 -23.90 31.14 -4.72
C GLN A 268 -23.52 30.00 -5.69
N GLN A 269 -22.43 29.27 -5.42
CA GLN A 269 -21.89 28.21 -6.26
C GLN A 269 -21.63 26.93 -5.45
N LEU A 270 -22.64 26.48 -4.69
CA LEU A 270 -22.56 25.26 -3.88
C LEU A 270 -22.30 23.98 -4.70
N GLY A 271 -22.52 24.01 -6.02
CA GLY A 271 -22.21 22.88 -6.89
C GLY A 271 -20.72 22.73 -7.26
N ILE A 272 -19.86 23.67 -6.86
CA ILE A 272 -18.41 23.62 -7.12
C ILE A 272 -17.70 23.41 -5.79
N LEU A 273 -16.98 22.29 -5.66
CA LEU A 273 -16.22 21.91 -4.48
C LEU A 273 -14.75 22.33 -4.64
N VAL A 274 -14.23 23.04 -3.65
CA VAL A 274 -12.82 23.45 -3.64
C VAL A 274 -11.95 22.41 -2.94
N ALA A 275 -12.43 21.82 -1.84
CA ALA A 275 -11.73 20.78 -1.10
C ALA A 275 -12.71 19.73 -0.55
N GLN A 276 -12.28 18.48 -0.45
CA GLN A 276 -13.08 17.35 0.03
C GLN A 276 -12.19 16.34 0.76
N GLY A 277 -12.70 15.71 1.82
CA GLY A 277 -11.97 14.65 2.52
C GLY A 277 -12.87 13.79 3.40
N ASP A 278 -12.62 12.49 3.43
CA ASP A 278 -13.30 11.54 4.31
C ASP A 278 -12.85 11.72 5.78
N ILE A 279 -13.77 11.57 6.73
CA ILE A 279 -13.48 11.73 8.17
C ILE A 279 -14.02 10.55 8.99
N GLY A 280 -13.67 10.50 10.27
CA GLY A 280 -14.13 9.49 11.20
C GLY A 280 -13.83 8.06 10.71
N GLN A 281 -14.87 7.24 10.62
CA GLN A 281 -14.78 5.85 10.17
C GLN A 281 -14.31 5.69 8.71
N ASN A 282 -14.48 6.74 7.90
CA ASN A 282 -14.11 6.72 6.49
C ASN A 282 -12.65 7.09 6.25
N GLU A 283 -11.92 7.54 7.26
CA GLU A 283 -10.50 7.84 7.11
C GLU A 283 -9.74 6.63 6.54
N LEU A 284 -8.82 6.88 5.62
CA LEU A 284 -7.93 5.84 5.10
C LEU A 284 -6.83 5.53 6.11
N THR A 285 -6.58 4.24 6.32
CA THR A 285 -5.51 3.76 7.22
C THR A 285 -4.10 3.94 6.63
N GLY A 286 -4.01 4.28 5.34
CA GLY A 286 -2.78 4.28 4.56
C GLY A 286 -2.38 2.91 3.98
N GLN A 287 -3.06 1.82 4.36
CA GLN A 287 -2.88 0.53 3.71
C GLN A 287 -3.59 0.50 2.35
N SER A 288 -2.88 0.05 1.32
CA SER A 288 -3.42 -0.13 -0.01
C SER A 288 -2.74 -1.27 -0.76
N THR A 289 -3.40 -1.78 -1.80
CA THR A 289 -2.89 -2.76 -2.76
C THR A 289 -3.36 -2.36 -4.15
N THR A 290 -2.48 -2.48 -5.15
CA THR A 290 -2.76 -2.10 -6.54
C THR A 290 -2.60 -3.32 -7.42
N TYR A 291 -3.58 -3.54 -8.29
CA TYR A 291 -3.62 -4.62 -9.27
C TYR A 291 -3.55 -4.03 -10.68
N ASP A 292 -2.72 -4.61 -11.54
CA ASP A 292 -2.61 -4.20 -12.92
C ASP A 292 -3.82 -4.69 -13.73
N LEU A 293 -4.33 -3.85 -14.63
CA LEU A 293 -5.40 -4.16 -15.57
C LEU A 293 -4.85 -4.09 -16.99
N GLU A 294 -4.67 -5.23 -17.62
CA GLU A 294 -4.12 -5.36 -18.97
C GLU A 294 -5.21 -5.18 -20.03
N SER A 295 -4.80 -4.73 -21.23
CA SER A 295 -5.71 -4.56 -22.37
C SER A 295 -6.22 -5.90 -22.90
N VAL A 296 -7.50 -5.96 -23.30
CA VAL A 296 -8.14 -7.19 -23.82
C VAL A 296 -8.55 -7.06 -25.29
N ASP A 297 -9.81 -6.71 -25.58
CA ASP A 297 -10.33 -6.66 -26.95
C ASP A 297 -10.01 -5.34 -27.65
N VAL A 298 -9.75 -4.30 -26.87
CA VAL A 298 -9.40 -2.96 -27.36
C VAL A 298 -7.93 -2.69 -27.02
N PRO A 299 -7.04 -2.69 -28.02
CA PRO A 299 -5.62 -2.41 -27.80
C PRO A 299 -5.41 -1.05 -27.14
N ASP A 300 -4.32 -0.94 -26.37
CA ASP A 300 -3.84 0.28 -25.73
C ASP A 300 -4.73 0.86 -24.61
N ILE A 301 -5.83 0.21 -24.23
CA ILE A 301 -6.58 0.55 -23.00
C ILE A 301 -6.12 -0.36 -21.87
N SER A 302 -5.42 0.19 -20.88
CA SER A 302 -4.89 -0.54 -19.73
C SER A 302 -4.79 0.40 -18.53
N GLY A 303 -4.52 -0.13 -17.35
CA GLY A 303 -4.34 0.70 -16.16
C GLY A 303 -4.23 -0.12 -14.91
N SER A 304 -4.85 0.34 -13.82
CA SER A 304 -4.79 -0.35 -12.54
C SER A 304 -6.05 -0.16 -11.70
N ALA A 305 -6.25 -1.05 -10.74
CA ALA A 305 -7.22 -0.92 -9.66
C ALA A 305 -6.49 -0.86 -8.32
N THR A 306 -6.63 0.25 -7.60
CA THR A 306 -6.07 0.43 -6.26
C THR A 306 -7.17 0.31 -5.19
N PHE A 307 -6.98 -0.62 -4.27
CA PHE A 307 -7.84 -0.82 -3.11
C PHE A 307 -7.17 -0.23 -1.87
N SER A 308 -7.86 0.65 -1.15
CA SER A 308 -7.37 1.29 0.06
C SER A 308 -8.27 1.01 1.25
N GLN A 309 -7.68 0.66 2.39
CA GLN A 309 -8.42 0.29 3.60
C GLN A 309 -8.89 1.53 4.37
N ARG A 310 -10.20 1.58 4.66
CA ARG A 310 -10.80 2.53 5.60
C ARG A 310 -10.71 2.05 7.05
N VAL A 311 -10.80 2.97 8.01
CA VAL A 311 -10.75 2.66 9.45
C VAL A 311 -11.85 1.66 9.87
N ASN A 312 -13.05 1.75 9.29
CA ASN A 312 -14.13 0.78 9.54
C ASN A 312 -13.93 -0.61 8.89
N GLY A 313 -12.85 -0.80 8.11
CA GLY A 313 -12.52 -2.05 7.43
C GLY A 313 -13.12 -2.21 6.04
N GLU A 314 -13.91 -1.24 5.56
CA GLU A 314 -14.37 -1.16 4.17
C GLU A 314 -13.23 -0.78 3.22
N THR A 315 -13.50 -0.86 1.92
CA THR A 315 -12.50 -0.59 0.88
C THR A 315 -12.90 0.58 -0.01
N LEU A 316 -12.03 1.57 -0.15
CA LEU A 316 -12.09 2.51 -1.26
C LEU A 316 -11.37 1.88 -2.46
N ALA A 317 -12.11 1.62 -3.54
CA ALA A 317 -11.55 1.17 -4.80
C ALA A 317 -11.48 2.32 -5.81
N ILE A 318 -10.28 2.56 -6.35
CA ILE A 318 -10.04 3.51 -7.43
C ILE A 318 -9.53 2.73 -8.63
N ILE A 319 -10.22 2.84 -9.76
CA ILE A 319 -9.76 2.28 -11.04
C ILE A 319 -9.31 3.43 -11.91
N GLU A 320 -8.09 3.34 -12.43
CA GLU A 320 -7.49 4.32 -13.32
C GLU A 320 -7.08 3.62 -14.61
N LEU A 321 -7.70 4.01 -15.73
CA LEU A 321 -7.40 3.51 -17.07
C LEU A 321 -6.85 4.63 -17.95
N GLU A 322 -5.88 4.28 -18.78
CA GLU A 322 -5.35 5.14 -19.82
C GLU A 322 -6.07 4.89 -21.15
N ASN A 323 -6.10 5.92 -22.01
CA ASN A 323 -6.64 5.86 -23.38
C ASN A 323 -8.13 5.47 -23.48
N THR A 324 -8.93 5.73 -22.45
CA THR A 324 -10.39 5.52 -22.50
C THR A 324 -11.06 6.44 -23.53
N PRO A 325 -12.10 5.97 -24.25
CA PRO A 325 -12.87 6.82 -25.15
C PRO A 325 -13.60 7.99 -24.46
N ASP A 326 -13.26 9.23 -24.83
CA ASP A 326 -13.94 10.46 -24.37
C ASP A 326 -15.48 10.36 -24.41
N GLY A 327 -16.12 10.81 -23.34
CA GLY A 327 -17.57 10.79 -23.14
C GLY A 327 -18.18 9.39 -22.92
N GLY A 328 -17.36 8.35 -22.88
CA GLY A 328 -17.76 6.98 -22.56
C GLY A 328 -18.04 6.77 -21.07
N LEU A 329 -18.83 5.74 -20.76
CA LEU A 329 -18.94 5.16 -19.43
C LEU A 329 -18.66 3.67 -19.56
N HIS A 330 -17.66 3.18 -18.84
CA HIS A 330 -17.17 1.81 -18.95
C HIS A 330 -17.53 1.05 -17.68
N PRO A 331 -18.59 0.21 -17.69
CA PRO A 331 -18.95 -0.59 -16.53
C PRO A 331 -17.81 -1.50 -16.10
N GLY A 332 -17.61 -1.64 -14.80
CA GLY A 332 -16.60 -2.54 -14.24
C GLY A 332 -17.22 -3.50 -13.23
N HIS A 333 -16.67 -4.71 -13.14
CA HIS A 333 -17.12 -5.72 -12.17
C HIS A 333 -15.95 -6.48 -11.56
N ILE A 334 -16.12 -6.95 -10.33
CA ILE A 334 -15.36 -8.08 -9.78
C ILE A 334 -16.14 -9.35 -10.08
N HIS A 335 -15.46 -10.35 -10.64
CA HIS A 335 -15.96 -11.69 -10.92
C HIS A 335 -15.31 -12.73 -10.01
N GLU A 336 -15.95 -13.89 -9.86
CA GLU A 336 -15.39 -15.07 -9.17
C GLU A 336 -14.35 -15.82 -10.02
N ASN A 337 -13.44 -16.56 -9.38
CA ASN A 337 -12.35 -17.34 -9.97
C ASN A 337 -11.24 -16.48 -10.61
N THR A 338 -10.36 -17.09 -11.39
CA THR A 338 -9.36 -16.35 -12.20
C THR A 338 -9.96 -15.83 -13.51
N ALA A 339 -9.34 -14.80 -14.08
CA ALA A 339 -9.68 -14.27 -15.39
C ALA A 339 -9.66 -15.33 -16.51
N ALA A 340 -8.73 -16.28 -16.42
CA ALA A 340 -8.59 -17.37 -17.40
C ALA A 340 -9.73 -18.41 -17.33
N GLU A 341 -10.36 -18.57 -16.17
CA GLU A 341 -11.49 -19.49 -15.97
C GLU A 341 -12.83 -18.79 -16.20
N GLY A 342 -12.89 -17.51 -15.85
CA GLY A 342 -14.10 -16.71 -15.81
C GLY A 342 -15.00 -17.05 -14.63
N GLY A 343 -16.03 -16.23 -14.42
CA GLY A 343 -17.00 -16.47 -13.34
C GLY A 343 -18.17 -15.50 -13.33
N ASP A 344 -19.09 -15.76 -12.40
CA ASP A 344 -20.24 -14.89 -12.16
C ASP A 344 -19.79 -13.55 -11.54
N ILE A 345 -20.59 -12.50 -11.72
CA ILE A 345 -20.33 -11.19 -11.13
C ILE A 345 -20.57 -11.25 -9.62
N ALA A 346 -19.56 -10.86 -8.85
CA ALA A 346 -19.61 -10.75 -7.39
C ALA A 346 -19.90 -9.31 -6.94
N PHE A 347 -19.34 -8.31 -7.62
CA PHE A 347 -19.48 -6.89 -7.26
C PHE A 347 -19.49 -6.00 -8.51
N THR A 348 -20.32 -4.95 -8.48
CA THR A 348 -20.39 -3.95 -9.55
C THR A 348 -19.80 -2.61 -9.10
N PHE A 349 -18.79 -2.12 -9.83
CA PHE A 349 -18.21 -0.81 -9.59
C PHE A 349 -19.08 0.33 -10.16
N ASN A 350 -18.84 1.56 -9.69
CA ASN A 350 -19.19 2.73 -10.49
C ASN A 350 -18.48 2.63 -11.86
N PRO A 351 -19.14 2.99 -12.98
CA PRO A 351 -18.47 2.96 -14.28
C PRO A 351 -17.25 3.89 -14.33
N VAL A 352 -16.19 3.46 -15.00
CA VAL A 352 -15.04 4.31 -15.31
C VAL A 352 -15.48 5.41 -16.27
N ASN A 353 -15.23 6.66 -15.91
CA ASN A 353 -15.54 7.81 -16.74
C ASN A 353 -14.51 7.91 -17.87
N GLY A 354 -14.97 7.86 -19.13
CA GLY A 354 -14.09 7.86 -20.30
C GLY A 354 -13.31 9.15 -20.52
N ASP A 355 -13.77 10.30 -20.00
CA ASP A 355 -13.03 11.57 -20.08
C ASP A 355 -11.84 11.64 -19.11
N THR A 356 -11.96 10.99 -17.95
CA THR A 356 -10.95 11.04 -16.89
C THR A 356 -10.15 9.75 -16.75
N GLY A 357 -10.66 8.64 -17.27
CA GLY A 357 -10.13 7.30 -17.04
C GLY A 357 -10.38 6.77 -15.64
N ILE A 358 -11.17 7.46 -14.80
CA ILE A 358 -11.25 7.18 -13.36
C ILE A 358 -12.63 6.63 -12.96
N SER A 359 -12.65 5.60 -12.12
CA SER A 359 -13.78 5.21 -11.28
C SER A 359 -13.38 5.26 -9.81
N VAL A 360 -14.30 5.70 -8.94
CA VAL A 360 -14.14 5.70 -7.49
C VAL A 360 -15.37 5.04 -6.87
N THR A 361 -15.18 3.99 -6.08
CA THR A 361 -16.27 3.20 -5.49
C THR A 361 -15.94 2.79 -4.06
N ASN A 362 -16.91 2.87 -3.14
CA ASN A 362 -16.79 2.26 -1.82
C ASN A 362 -17.31 0.81 -1.86
N ILE A 363 -16.57 -0.13 -1.28
CA ILE A 363 -16.92 -1.55 -1.20
C ILE A 363 -17.08 -1.95 0.27
N ALA A 364 -18.33 -2.09 0.68
CA ALA A 364 -18.73 -2.59 1.99
C ALA A 364 -19.35 -4.01 1.92
N ALA A 365 -19.95 -4.34 0.78
CA ALA A 365 -20.62 -5.61 0.53
C ALA A 365 -20.59 -5.97 -0.96
N LEU A 366 -20.65 -7.27 -1.25
CA LEU A 366 -20.89 -7.81 -2.59
C LEU A 366 -22.33 -7.52 -3.04
N ASP A 367 -22.61 -7.66 -4.34
CA ASP A 367 -23.92 -7.35 -4.94
C ASP A 367 -25.07 -8.21 -4.36
N ASN A 368 -24.73 -9.38 -3.81
CA ASN A 368 -25.68 -10.26 -3.12
C ASN A 368 -25.99 -9.82 -1.67
N GLY A 369 -25.38 -8.73 -1.19
CA GLY A 369 -25.53 -8.20 0.17
C GLY A 369 -24.60 -8.80 1.21
N THR A 370 -23.68 -9.69 0.82
CA THR A 370 -22.67 -10.25 1.73
C THR A 370 -21.63 -9.17 2.05
N ALA A 371 -21.52 -8.79 3.32
CA ALA A 371 -20.49 -7.85 3.76
C ALA A 371 -19.09 -8.40 3.48
N ILE A 372 -18.19 -7.54 2.99
CA ILE A 372 -16.81 -7.89 2.68
C ILE A 372 -15.88 -6.80 3.20
N THR A 373 -14.80 -7.21 3.87
CA THR A 373 -13.79 -6.29 4.40
C THR A 373 -12.64 -6.18 3.42
N TYR A 374 -11.82 -5.14 3.54
CA TYR A 374 -10.57 -4.99 2.79
C TYR A 374 -9.70 -6.25 2.86
N SER A 375 -9.44 -6.77 4.06
CA SER A 375 -8.64 -7.98 4.23
C SER A 375 -9.24 -9.21 3.55
N ALA A 376 -10.57 -9.34 3.56
CA ALA A 376 -11.24 -10.43 2.88
C ALA A 376 -11.21 -10.26 1.35
N LEU A 377 -11.21 -9.02 0.85
CA LEU A 377 -11.09 -8.73 -0.58
C LEU A 377 -9.69 -9.07 -1.12
N LEU A 378 -8.63 -8.88 -0.31
CA LEU A 378 -7.26 -9.29 -0.67
C LEU A 378 -7.07 -10.81 -0.71
N GLU A 379 -7.93 -11.59 -0.06
CA GLU A 379 -7.94 -13.06 -0.13
C GLU A 379 -8.99 -13.58 -1.12
N TYR A 380 -9.72 -12.68 -1.79
CA TYR A 380 -10.83 -13.07 -2.64
C TYR A 380 -10.31 -13.77 -3.91
N ASP A 381 -10.98 -14.87 -4.26
CA ASP A 381 -10.79 -15.58 -5.51
C ASP A 381 -11.56 -14.85 -6.62
N GLY A 382 -10.91 -13.84 -7.21
CA GLY A 382 -11.57 -13.03 -8.21
C GLY A 382 -10.66 -12.31 -9.17
N TYR A 383 -11.29 -11.65 -10.13
CA TYR A 383 -10.67 -10.81 -11.14
C TYR A 383 -11.59 -9.65 -11.51
N ILE A 384 -11.02 -8.58 -12.06
CA ILE A 384 -11.74 -7.40 -12.52
C ILE A 384 -11.90 -7.47 -14.05
N ASN A 385 -13.10 -7.12 -14.51
CA ASN A 385 -13.39 -6.83 -15.91
C ASN A 385 -13.88 -5.40 -16.06
N ILE A 386 -13.37 -4.70 -17.07
CA ILE A 386 -13.92 -3.42 -17.52
C ILE A 386 -14.44 -3.57 -18.95
N HIS A 387 -15.69 -3.17 -19.16
CA HIS A 387 -16.40 -3.32 -20.44
C HIS A 387 -16.34 -2.04 -21.27
N LEU A 388 -16.45 -2.17 -22.59
CA LEU A 388 -16.44 -1.01 -23.50
C LEU A 388 -17.61 -0.06 -23.25
N SER A 389 -18.82 -0.57 -23.02
CA SER A 389 -20.00 0.22 -22.67
C SER A 389 -21.11 -0.65 -22.09
N ALA A 390 -22.16 -0.03 -21.56
CA ALA A 390 -23.35 -0.76 -21.10
C ALA A 390 -24.12 -1.45 -22.25
N GLU A 391 -23.98 -0.97 -23.48
CA GLU A 391 -24.57 -1.58 -24.68
C GLU A 391 -23.70 -2.69 -25.27
N GLU A 392 -22.40 -2.70 -24.97
CA GLU A 392 -21.40 -3.63 -25.51
C GLU A 392 -20.64 -4.38 -24.39
N LEU A 393 -21.39 -4.97 -23.45
CA LEU A 393 -20.82 -5.75 -22.34
C LEU A 393 -20.00 -6.97 -22.80
N GLY A 394 -20.14 -7.41 -24.06
CA GLY A 394 -19.33 -8.50 -24.61
C GLY A 394 -17.90 -8.10 -25.00
N THR A 395 -17.60 -6.80 -25.05
CA THR A 395 -16.27 -6.28 -25.41
C THR A 395 -15.57 -5.78 -24.16
N LEU A 396 -14.44 -6.37 -23.82
CA LEU A 396 -13.62 -6.01 -22.67
C LEU A 396 -12.52 -5.03 -23.08
N VAL A 397 -12.36 -3.95 -22.31
CA VAL A 397 -11.29 -2.97 -22.54
C VAL A 397 -10.09 -3.24 -21.66
N ALA A 398 -10.30 -3.66 -20.41
CA ALA A 398 -9.22 -4.01 -19.49
C ALA A 398 -9.64 -5.15 -18.53
N GLN A 399 -8.70 -5.97 -18.11
CA GLN A 399 -8.91 -7.11 -17.21
C GLN A 399 -7.68 -7.36 -16.34
N GLY A 400 -7.88 -7.83 -15.11
CA GLY A 400 -6.77 -8.25 -14.25
C GLY A 400 -7.22 -9.10 -13.08
N ASP A 401 -6.40 -10.08 -12.69
CA ASP A 401 -6.62 -10.90 -11.50
C ASP A 401 -6.40 -10.07 -10.22
N ILE A 402 -7.16 -10.36 -9.16
CA ILE A 402 -7.06 -9.66 -7.88
C ILE A 402 -7.00 -10.64 -6.71
N GLY A 403 -6.78 -10.11 -5.51
CA GLY A 403 -6.82 -10.89 -4.28
C GLY A 403 -5.81 -12.04 -4.30
N GLN A 404 -6.27 -13.27 -4.04
CA GLN A 404 -5.39 -14.44 -4.02
C GLN A 404 -4.91 -14.87 -5.42
N ASN A 405 -5.56 -14.37 -6.48
CA ASN A 405 -5.20 -14.68 -7.86
C ASN A 405 -4.11 -13.77 -8.40
N ASP A 406 -3.80 -12.68 -7.72
CA ASP A 406 -2.72 -11.77 -8.13
C ASP A 406 -1.37 -12.51 -8.26
N LEU A 407 -0.51 -12.03 -9.15
CA LEU A 407 0.76 -12.66 -9.47
C LEU A 407 1.85 -12.19 -8.52
N THR A 408 2.72 -13.11 -8.09
CA THR A 408 3.86 -12.77 -7.21
C THR A 408 5.00 -12.08 -7.97
N GLY A 409 4.94 -12.07 -9.31
CA GLY A 409 6.02 -11.68 -10.21
C GLY A 409 7.07 -12.77 -10.44
N THR A 410 6.96 -13.93 -9.77
CA THR A 410 7.84 -15.08 -10.01
C THR A 410 7.36 -15.84 -11.24
N THR A 411 8.25 -16.05 -12.21
CA THR A 411 7.93 -16.75 -13.46
C THR A 411 9.02 -17.73 -13.89
N VAL A 412 8.63 -18.74 -14.67
CA VAL A 412 9.53 -19.65 -15.40
C VAL A 412 9.07 -19.76 -16.85
N VAL A 413 10.01 -19.85 -17.78
CA VAL A 413 9.74 -19.93 -19.22
C VAL A 413 10.39 -21.17 -19.79
N TYR A 414 9.60 -21.97 -20.53
CA TYR A 414 10.07 -23.13 -21.27
C TYR A 414 9.90 -22.92 -22.76
N THR A 415 10.92 -23.25 -23.54
CA THR A 415 10.87 -23.17 -25.01
C THR A 415 10.06 -24.33 -25.58
N LEU A 416 9.21 -24.04 -26.58
CA LEU A 416 8.48 -25.02 -27.37
C LEU A 416 9.03 -24.98 -28.81
N ASP A 417 9.79 -25.99 -29.18
CA ASP A 417 10.41 -26.13 -30.50
C ASP A 417 9.42 -26.70 -31.54
N SER A 418 9.62 -26.35 -32.81
CA SER A 418 8.78 -26.86 -33.91
C SER A 418 8.95 -28.35 -34.13
N VAL A 419 7.86 -29.07 -34.41
CA VAL A 419 7.88 -30.55 -34.61
C VAL A 419 7.52 -30.94 -36.05
N ASP A 420 6.25 -31.26 -36.33
CA ASP A 420 5.81 -31.75 -37.65
C ASP A 420 5.50 -30.62 -38.63
N VAL A 421 5.23 -29.43 -38.09
CA VAL A 421 4.97 -28.22 -38.88
C VAL A 421 6.14 -27.25 -38.70
N PRO A 422 6.97 -27.06 -39.74
CA PRO A 422 8.09 -26.14 -39.69
C PRO A 422 7.64 -24.71 -39.34
N ASP A 423 8.51 -23.99 -38.64
CA ASP A 423 8.38 -22.57 -38.28
C ASP A 423 7.25 -22.23 -37.29
N ILE A 424 6.52 -23.22 -36.75
CA ILE A 424 5.64 -23.01 -35.58
C ILE A 424 6.42 -23.36 -34.32
N SER A 425 6.75 -22.36 -33.51
CA SER A 425 7.50 -22.52 -32.26
C SER A 425 7.12 -21.40 -31.30
N GLY A 426 7.48 -21.52 -30.03
CA GLY A 426 7.10 -20.53 -29.05
C GLY A 426 7.59 -20.82 -27.65
N THR A 427 6.82 -20.38 -26.66
CA THR A 427 7.14 -20.53 -25.24
C THR A 427 5.92 -20.89 -24.43
N ALA A 428 6.14 -21.63 -23.34
CA ALA A 428 5.19 -21.78 -22.25
C ALA A 428 5.76 -21.06 -21.02
N THR A 429 5.10 -20.01 -20.58
CA THR A 429 5.42 -19.24 -19.38
C THR A 429 4.48 -19.66 -18.26
N PHE A 430 5.02 -19.97 -17.09
CA PHE A 430 4.23 -20.16 -15.88
C PHE A 430 4.55 -19.03 -14.92
N SER A 431 3.51 -18.40 -14.38
CA SER A 431 3.60 -17.31 -13.40
C SER A 431 2.94 -17.75 -12.09
N GLU A 432 3.61 -17.55 -10.97
CA GLU A 432 3.10 -17.91 -9.65
C GLU A 432 2.03 -16.92 -9.18
N ARG A 433 0.88 -17.44 -8.73
CA ARG A 433 -0.17 -16.69 -8.04
C ARG A 433 0.08 -16.66 -6.53
N ILE A 434 -0.49 -15.69 -5.82
CA ILE A 434 -0.38 -15.59 -4.35
C ILE A 434 -0.87 -16.86 -3.64
N ASN A 435 -1.92 -17.51 -4.15
CA ASN A 435 -2.43 -18.77 -3.60
C ASN A 435 -1.52 -20.01 -3.88
N GLY A 436 -0.45 -19.87 -4.67
CA GLY A 436 0.48 -20.93 -5.05
C GLY A 436 0.12 -21.71 -6.33
N GLU A 437 -1.04 -21.42 -6.93
CA GLU A 437 -1.39 -21.89 -8.27
C GLU A 437 -0.53 -21.20 -9.33
N ALA A 438 -0.57 -21.69 -10.58
CA ALA A 438 0.15 -21.07 -11.68
C ALA A 438 -0.78 -20.59 -12.79
N LEU A 439 -0.56 -19.37 -13.28
CA LEU A 439 -1.05 -18.96 -14.59
C LEU A 439 -0.10 -19.48 -15.65
N ALA A 440 -0.56 -20.37 -16.51
CA ALA A 440 0.18 -20.85 -17.68
C ALA A 440 -0.23 -20.04 -18.92
N VAL A 441 0.75 -19.41 -19.57
CA VAL A 441 0.59 -18.68 -20.83
C VAL A 441 1.44 -19.37 -21.90
N ILE A 442 0.79 -19.88 -22.95
CA ILE A 442 1.48 -20.43 -24.12
C ILE A 442 1.40 -19.40 -25.24
N GLU A 443 2.54 -19.02 -25.80
CA GLU A 443 2.64 -18.11 -26.94
C GLU A 443 3.36 -18.82 -28.07
N LEU A 444 2.68 -19.03 -29.20
CA LEU A 444 3.20 -19.62 -30.42
C LEU A 444 3.27 -18.60 -31.54
N MET A 445 4.36 -18.65 -32.30
CA MET A 445 4.51 -17.88 -33.52
C MET A 445 4.02 -18.68 -34.74
N ASN A 446 3.52 -17.97 -35.75
CA ASN A 446 3.11 -18.52 -37.05
C ASN A 446 1.97 -19.56 -36.98
N THR A 447 1.07 -19.45 -36.01
CA THR A 447 -0.14 -20.29 -35.93
C THR A 447 -1.07 -20.04 -37.12
N PRO A 448 -1.74 -21.08 -37.65
CA PRO A 448 -2.78 -20.91 -38.66
C PRO A 448 -3.99 -20.13 -38.14
N ALA A 449 -4.30 -18.99 -38.77
CA ALA A 449 -5.47 -18.16 -38.47
C ALA A 449 -6.79 -18.96 -38.47
N GLY A 450 -7.67 -18.69 -37.50
CA GLY A 450 -8.91 -19.41 -37.21
C GLY A 450 -8.70 -20.85 -36.70
N GLY A 451 -7.45 -21.25 -36.44
CA GLY A 451 -7.09 -22.52 -35.84
C GLY A 451 -7.42 -22.57 -34.35
N SER A 452 -7.48 -23.79 -33.80
CA SER A 452 -7.55 -24.05 -32.37
C SER A 452 -6.65 -25.25 -32.12
N HIS A 453 -5.61 -25.05 -31.32
CA HIS A 453 -4.50 -25.98 -31.17
C HIS A 453 -4.47 -26.53 -29.74
N PRO A 454 -5.03 -27.74 -29.50
CA PRO A 454 -5.03 -28.34 -28.17
C PRO A 454 -3.62 -28.49 -27.63
N GLY A 455 -3.43 -28.20 -26.35
CA GLY A 455 -2.15 -28.37 -25.67
C GLY A 455 -2.27 -29.25 -24.43
N HIS A 456 -1.21 -29.98 -24.12
CA HIS A 456 -1.18 -30.83 -22.93
C HIS A 456 0.20 -30.81 -22.26
N ILE A 457 0.24 -30.97 -20.93
CA ILE A 457 1.41 -31.48 -20.21
C ILE A 457 1.30 -33.00 -20.18
N HIS A 458 2.39 -33.67 -20.52
CA HIS A 458 2.57 -35.11 -20.45
C HIS A 458 3.64 -35.46 -19.42
N MET A 459 3.63 -36.71 -18.96
CA MET A 459 4.66 -37.27 -18.07
C MET A 459 5.91 -37.71 -18.83
N ASN A 460 7.05 -37.79 -18.12
CA ASN A 460 8.38 -38.13 -18.63
C ASN A 460 8.97 -37.08 -19.58
N SER A 461 10.09 -37.36 -20.23
CA SER A 461 10.63 -36.48 -21.27
C SER A 461 9.88 -36.65 -22.60
N ALA A 462 9.94 -35.64 -23.45
CA ALA A 462 9.35 -35.66 -24.79
C ALA A 462 9.84 -36.84 -25.66
N ALA A 463 11.09 -37.29 -25.45
CA ALA A 463 11.68 -38.42 -26.16
C ALA A 463 11.12 -39.78 -25.71
N GLU A 464 10.80 -39.90 -24.42
CA GLU A 464 10.21 -41.10 -23.83
C GLU A 464 8.70 -41.18 -24.09
N GLY A 465 8.06 -40.01 -24.11
CA GLY A 465 6.62 -39.86 -24.18
C GLY A 465 5.93 -40.24 -22.86
N GLY A 466 4.64 -39.95 -22.78
CA GLY A 466 3.86 -40.30 -21.60
C GLY A 466 2.38 -39.99 -21.74
N ASP A 467 1.63 -40.41 -20.73
CA ASP A 467 0.21 -40.10 -20.62
C ASP A 467 0.01 -38.59 -20.35
N ILE A 468 -1.16 -38.07 -20.72
CA ILE A 468 -1.56 -36.69 -20.45
C ILE A 468 -1.77 -36.52 -18.95
N ALA A 469 -1.11 -35.52 -18.38
CA ALA A 469 -1.25 -35.12 -16.98
C ALA A 469 -2.16 -33.90 -16.83
N TYR A 470 -2.07 -32.93 -17.75
CA TYR A 470 -2.84 -31.69 -17.70
C TYR A 470 -3.25 -31.26 -19.11
N THR A 471 -4.48 -30.78 -19.25
CA THR A 471 -5.01 -30.24 -20.52
C THR A 471 -5.12 -28.72 -20.46
N PHE A 472 -4.42 -28.01 -21.35
CA PHE A 472 -4.54 -26.56 -21.48
C PHE A 472 -5.82 -26.16 -22.23
N VAL A 473 -6.22 -24.90 -22.06
CA VAL A 473 -7.05 -24.22 -23.06
C VAL A 473 -6.32 -24.31 -24.42
N PRO A 474 -7.01 -24.61 -25.53
CA PRO A 474 -6.35 -24.65 -26.83
C PRO A 474 -5.76 -23.28 -27.22
N VAL A 475 -4.56 -23.27 -27.80
CA VAL A 475 -3.95 -22.06 -28.35
C VAL A 475 -4.83 -21.55 -29.50
N ASP A 476 -5.24 -20.29 -29.41
CA ASP A 476 -6.01 -19.61 -30.44
C ASP A 476 -5.11 -19.34 -31.65
N GLY A 477 -5.56 -19.74 -32.84
CA GLY A 477 -4.74 -19.65 -34.05
C GLY A 477 -4.57 -18.23 -34.60
N ASP A 478 -5.46 -17.30 -34.26
CA ASP A 478 -5.38 -15.90 -34.69
C ASP A 478 -4.40 -15.09 -33.83
N THR A 479 -4.39 -15.34 -32.52
CA THR A 479 -3.49 -14.65 -31.56
C THR A 479 -2.18 -15.40 -31.32
N GLY A 480 -2.19 -16.72 -31.46
CA GLY A 480 -1.09 -17.60 -31.05
C GLY A 480 -1.01 -17.81 -29.54
N ILE A 481 -2.02 -17.38 -28.77
CA ILE A 481 -1.97 -17.36 -27.30
C ILE A 481 -2.97 -18.36 -26.70
N SER A 482 -2.58 -18.99 -25.60
CA SER A 482 -3.46 -19.68 -24.66
C SER A 482 -3.13 -19.26 -23.24
N GLN A 483 -4.16 -19.09 -22.40
CA GLN A 483 -4.01 -18.88 -20.97
C GLN A 483 -4.80 -19.95 -20.21
N SER A 484 -4.25 -20.47 -19.11
CA SER A 484 -4.90 -21.49 -18.29
C SER A 484 -4.50 -21.34 -16.83
N ASN A 485 -5.46 -21.49 -15.91
CA ASN A 485 -5.16 -21.63 -14.49
C ASN A 485 -4.76 -23.07 -14.16
N VAL A 486 -3.58 -23.25 -13.56
CA VAL A 486 -3.01 -24.56 -13.21
C VAL A 486 -3.02 -24.71 -11.69
N ALA A 487 -4.06 -25.37 -11.19
CA ALA A 487 -4.27 -25.68 -9.78
C ALA A 487 -4.20 -27.19 -9.48
N ALA A 488 -4.53 -28.02 -10.47
CA ALA A 488 -4.53 -29.47 -10.37
C ALA A 488 -4.34 -30.11 -11.74
N LEU A 489 -3.83 -31.33 -11.75
CA LEU A 489 -3.82 -32.23 -12.91
C LEU A 489 -5.24 -32.69 -13.27
N ASP A 490 -5.41 -33.26 -14.46
CA ASP A 490 -6.70 -33.73 -14.99
C ASP A 490 -7.33 -34.84 -14.12
N ASP A 491 -6.53 -35.53 -13.30
CA ASP A 491 -6.99 -36.54 -12.34
C ASP A 491 -7.41 -35.97 -10.97
N GLY A 492 -7.28 -34.66 -10.78
CA GLY A 492 -7.58 -33.94 -9.54
C GLY A 492 -6.42 -33.87 -8.54
N THR A 493 -5.23 -34.37 -8.87
CA THR A 493 -4.04 -34.20 -8.05
C THR A 493 -3.63 -32.73 -8.04
N ALA A 494 -3.51 -32.12 -6.85
CA ALA A 494 -3.07 -30.74 -6.70
C ALA A 494 -1.70 -30.54 -7.38
N PHE A 495 -1.59 -29.49 -8.19
CA PHE A 495 -0.43 -29.21 -9.02
C PHE A 495 -0.35 -27.71 -9.28
N GLY A 496 0.55 -27.03 -8.57
CA GLY A 496 0.73 -25.58 -8.66
C GLY A 496 2.09 -25.18 -9.21
N TYR A 497 2.47 -23.92 -8.99
CA TYR A 497 3.69 -23.35 -9.57
C TYR A 497 4.96 -24.10 -9.14
N ALA A 498 5.09 -24.41 -7.84
CA ALA A 498 6.25 -25.12 -7.31
C ALA A 498 6.42 -26.54 -7.91
N ASP A 499 5.30 -27.19 -8.24
CA ASP A 499 5.32 -28.53 -8.83
C ASP A 499 5.82 -28.47 -10.27
N VAL A 500 5.39 -27.48 -11.07
CA VAL A 500 5.86 -27.27 -12.46
C VAL A 500 7.39 -27.23 -12.55
N LEU A 501 8.06 -26.57 -11.60
CA LEU A 501 9.52 -26.43 -11.60
C LEU A 501 10.29 -27.74 -11.49
N THR A 502 9.68 -28.77 -10.91
CA THR A 502 10.34 -30.06 -10.64
C THR A 502 9.66 -31.23 -11.34
N TYR A 503 8.60 -30.96 -12.10
CA TYR A 503 7.83 -31.98 -12.76
C TYR A 503 8.62 -32.67 -13.86
N ASP A 504 8.61 -33.99 -13.83
CA ASP A 504 9.14 -34.84 -14.90
C ASP A 504 8.10 -34.91 -16.02
N GLY A 505 8.11 -33.90 -16.90
CA GLY A 505 7.13 -33.76 -17.95
C GLY A 505 7.58 -32.95 -19.18
N TYR A 506 6.68 -32.88 -20.15
CA TYR A 506 6.85 -32.11 -21.38
C TYR A 506 5.52 -31.59 -21.90
N ILE A 507 5.55 -30.51 -22.68
CA ILE A 507 4.37 -29.91 -23.31
C ILE A 507 4.31 -30.30 -24.78
N ASN A 508 3.11 -30.64 -25.25
CA ASN A 508 2.78 -30.82 -26.66
C ASN A 508 1.68 -29.86 -27.08
N ILE A 509 1.79 -29.34 -28.30
CA ILE A 509 0.72 -28.59 -28.95
C ILE A 509 0.37 -29.28 -30.27
N HIS A 510 -0.91 -29.62 -30.45
CA HIS A 510 -1.43 -30.34 -31.59
C HIS A 510 -1.91 -29.38 -32.70
N LEU A 511 -1.89 -29.85 -33.96
CA LEU A 511 -2.35 -29.04 -35.08
C LEU A 511 -3.83 -28.67 -34.97
N SER A 512 -4.69 -29.61 -34.56
CA SER A 512 -6.11 -29.32 -34.29
C SER A 512 -6.77 -30.45 -33.50
N ALA A 513 -7.96 -30.21 -32.95
CA ALA A 513 -8.76 -31.26 -32.32
C ALA A 513 -9.15 -32.41 -33.29
N GLN A 514 -9.16 -32.19 -34.60
CA GLN A 514 -9.43 -33.22 -35.61
C GLN A 514 -8.16 -33.95 -36.07
N ASP A 515 -6.98 -33.39 -35.76
CA ASP A 515 -5.67 -33.94 -36.10
C ASP A 515 -4.72 -33.83 -34.90
N LEU A 516 -4.98 -34.66 -33.90
CA LEU A 516 -4.12 -34.81 -32.73
C LEU A 516 -2.81 -35.57 -33.04
N GLY A 517 -2.69 -36.17 -34.22
CA GLY A 517 -1.48 -36.91 -34.61
C GLY A 517 -0.34 -36.02 -35.07
N THR A 518 -0.65 -34.80 -35.52
CA THR A 518 0.33 -33.80 -35.98
C THR A 518 0.65 -32.84 -34.84
N LEU A 519 1.91 -32.76 -34.42
CA LEU A 519 2.41 -31.84 -33.40
C LEU A 519 2.99 -30.58 -34.05
N VAL A 520 2.57 -29.41 -33.58
CA VAL A 520 3.09 -28.14 -34.09
C VAL A 520 4.27 -27.62 -33.26
N ALA A 521 4.22 -27.79 -31.93
CA ALA A 521 5.29 -27.38 -31.04
C ALA A 521 5.39 -28.34 -29.83
N GLN A 522 6.61 -28.51 -29.31
CA GLN A 522 6.88 -29.39 -28.17
C GLN A 522 8.09 -28.89 -27.36
N GLY A 523 8.09 -29.10 -26.05
CA GLY A 523 9.25 -28.81 -25.20
C GLY A 523 9.18 -29.46 -23.83
N ASN A 524 10.33 -29.89 -23.30
CA ASN A 524 10.43 -30.42 -21.94
C ASN A 524 10.25 -29.30 -20.89
N ILE A 525 9.69 -29.66 -19.75
CA ILE A 525 9.50 -28.77 -18.60
C ILE A 525 10.12 -29.36 -17.33
N GLY A 526 10.13 -28.59 -16.25
CA GLY A 526 10.59 -29.03 -14.94
C GLY A 526 11.97 -29.70 -14.95
N SER A 527 12.05 -30.94 -14.48
CA SER A 527 13.33 -31.68 -14.37
C SER A 527 13.94 -32.08 -15.72
N ASN A 528 13.18 -32.01 -16.81
CA ASN A 528 13.59 -32.50 -18.13
C ASN A 528 14.16 -31.41 -19.03
N VAL A 529 14.21 -30.17 -18.55
CA VAL A 529 14.79 -29.06 -19.31
C VAL A 529 16.26 -29.33 -19.61
N GLY A 530 16.61 -29.26 -20.90
CA GLY A 530 17.96 -29.58 -21.40
C GLY A 530 18.10 -31.00 -21.95
N ASP A 531 17.07 -31.85 -21.83
CA ASP A 531 16.99 -33.16 -22.47
C ASP A 531 16.34 -33.08 -23.86
N ASN A 532 16.81 -32.15 -24.70
CA ASN A 532 16.19 -31.85 -26.01
C ASN A 532 16.51 -32.89 -27.10
N GLY A 533 16.89 -34.12 -26.75
CA GLY A 533 17.15 -35.19 -27.73
C GLY A 533 18.28 -34.95 -28.74
N ASP A 534 19.00 -33.81 -28.69
CA ASP A 534 20.16 -33.51 -29.55
C ASP A 534 21.50 -34.01 -28.97
N GLY A 535 21.42 -34.90 -27.98
CA GLY A 535 22.47 -35.89 -27.71
C GLY A 535 23.86 -35.35 -27.34
N VAL A 536 23.96 -34.25 -26.59
CA VAL A 536 25.19 -33.89 -25.86
C VAL A 536 24.89 -33.60 -24.39
N VAL A 537 24.94 -34.63 -23.55
CA VAL A 537 24.94 -34.44 -22.10
C VAL A 537 26.34 -34.02 -21.66
N ASN A 538 26.46 -32.86 -21.00
CA ASN A 538 27.71 -32.39 -20.42
C ASN A 538 27.81 -32.72 -18.93
N TYR A 539 28.95 -33.28 -18.53
CA TYR A 539 29.36 -33.42 -17.14
C TYR A 539 30.50 -32.43 -16.83
N ASP A 540 30.31 -31.60 -15.82
CA ASP A 540 31.39 -30.79 -15.26
C ASP A 540 32.16 -31.63 -14.25
N VAL A 541 33.45 -31.84 -14.51
CA VAL A 541 34.32 -32.74 -13.75
C VAL A 541 35.39 -31.92 -13.03
N THR A 542 35.29 -31.84 -11.70
CA THR A 542 36.31 -31.22 -10.84
C THR A 542 36.96 -32.26 -9.94
N ASN A 543 37.96 -31.89 -9.13
CA ASN A 543 38.57 -32.80 -8.16
C ASN A 543 38.35 -32.36 -6.72
N SER A 544 38.06 -33.33 -5.85
CA SER A 544 38.17 -33.17 -4.40
C SER A 544 39.51 -33.73 -3.93
N GLY A 545 40.51 -32.84 -3.82
CA GLY A 545 41.86 -33.23 -3.44
C GLY A 545 42.43 -34.31 -4.37
N VAL A 546 42.85 -35.44 -3.80
CA VAL A 546 43.39 -36.61 -4.52
C VAL A 546 42.49 -37.84 -4.42
N THR A 547 41.29 -37.69 -3.86
CA THR A 547 40.41 -38.81 -3.52
C THR A 547 39.39 -39.06 -4.62
N ASP A 548 38.69 -38.02 -5.07
CA ASP A 548 37.50 -38.20 -5.93
C ASP A 548 37.44 -37.17 -7.07
N TYR A 549 36.94 -37.58 -8.23
CA TYR A 549 36.32 -36.62 -9.15
C TYR A 549 34.94 -36.24 -8.63
N ILE A 550 34.58 -34.96 -8.75
CA ILE A 550 33.25 -34.46 -8.42
C ILE A 550 32.54 -34.10 -9.72
N PHE A 551 31.39 -34.73 -9.95
CA PHE A 551 30.57 -34.57 -11.14
C PHE A 551 29.35 -33.71 -10.86
N ASN A 552 29.11 -32.76 -11.76
CA ASN A 552 27.88 -31.99 -11.89
C ASN A 552 27.35 -32.11 -13.33
N GLY A 553 26.04 -31.99 -13.53
CA GLY A 553 25.40 -32.15 -14.85
C GLY A 553 24.98 -33.60 -15.14
N GLY A 554 24.17 -33.80 -16.18
CA GLY A 554 23.59 -35.10 -16.52
C GLY A 554 22.77 -35.73 -15.38
N GLY A 555 22.03 -34.91 -14.62
CA GLY A 555 21.26 -35.34 -13.45
C GLY A 555 22.06 -35.51 -12.16
N LEU A 556 23.35 -35.16 -12.13
CA LEU A 556 24.22 -35.26 -10.95
C LEU A 556 24.50 -33.89 -10.32
N THR A 557 24.60 -33.88 -8.98
CA THR A 557 24.98 -32.70 -8.20
C THR A 557 26.00 -33.10 -7.14
N ASP A 558 27.20 -32.51 -7.23
CA ASP A 558 28.37 -32.73 -6.37
C ASP A 558 28.65 -34.22 -6.08
N ALA A 559 28.47 -35.07 -7.09
CA ALA A 559 28.56 -36.51 -6.94
C ALA A 559 30.04 -36.96 -6.93
N PRO A 560 30.54 -37.59 -5.85
CA PRO A 560 31.91 -38.10 -5.79
C PRO A 560 32.02 -39.46 -6.46
N ASP A 561 32.86 -39.54 -7.49
CA ASP A 561 33.13 -40.72 -8.32
C ASP A 561 31.88 -41.57 -8.66
N PRO A 562 30.84 -40.97 -9.26
CA PRO A 562 29.59 -41.66 -9.57
C PRO A 562 29.74 -42.76 -10.63
N GLU A 563 28.87 -43.75 -10.56
CA GLU A 563 28.65 -44.64 -11.70
C GLU A 563 27.87 -43.88 -12.79
N LEU A 564 28.36 -43.92 -14.03
CA LEU A 564 27.72 -43.25 -15.16
C LEU A 564 26.99 -44.27 -16.03
N THR A 565 25.87 -43.87 -16.63
CA THR A 565 25.18 -44.65 -17.67
C THR A 565 25.12 -43.83 -18.94
N LEU A 566 25.69 -44.35 -20.02
CA LEU A 566 25.76 -43.68 -21.33
C LEU A 566 25.14 -44.56 -22.41
N THR A 567 24.50 -43.95 -23.40
CA THR A 567 23.77 -44.64 -24.45
C THR A 567 24.61 -44.72 -25.73
N ARG A 568 24.61 -45.88 -26.40
CA ARG A 568 25.27 -46.06 -27.70
C ARG A 568 24.68 -45.10 -28.74
N GLY A 569 25.55 -44.48 -29.53
CA GLY A 569 25.15 -43.51 -30.56
C GLY A 569 24.96 -42.08 -30.07
N ALA A 570 24.87 -41.85 -28.75
CA ALA A 570 24.83 -40.52 -28.16
C ALA A 570 26.23 -39.91 -27.99
N THR A 571 26.30 -38.58 -27.90
CA THR A 571 27.53 -37.85 -27.57
C THR A 571 27.45 -37.30 -26.15
N TYR A 572 28.59 -37.30 -25.46
CA TYR A 572 28.74 -36.78 -24.12
C TYR A 572 29.96 -35.87 -24.08
N THR A 573 29.90 -34.81 -23.28
CA THR A 573 31.08 -33.99 -22.99
C THR A 573 31.40 -34.07 -21.50
N PHE A 574 32.68 -34.05 -21.19
CA PHE A 574 33.21 -33.91 -19.84
C PHE A 574 34.05 -32.64 -19.82
N THR A 575 33.52 -31.59 -19.22
CA THR A 575 34.26 -30.34 -19.02
C THR A 575 35.12 -30.51 -17.78
N VAL A 576 36.39 -30.87 -18.00
CA VAL A 576 37.33 -31.19 -16.93
C VAL A 576 37.99 -29.90 -16.46
N ASN A 577 37.86 -29.62 -15.17
CA ASN A 577 38.59 -28.58 -14.45
C ASN A 577 39.23 -29.20 -13.20
N ALA A 578 40.20 -30.07 -13.42
CA ALA A 578 40.81 -30.91 -12.39
C ALA A 578 42.34 -30.95 -12.58
N SER A 579 43.00 -29.79 -12.49
CA SER A 579 44.44 -29.65 -12.76
C SER A 579 45.29 -30.58 -11.87
N GLY A 580 46.17 -31.37 -12.49
CA GLY A 580 46.93 -32.42 -11.82
C GLY A 580 46.20 -33.77 -11.76
N HIS A 581 45.01 -33.88 -12.34
CA HIS A 581 44.18 -35.08 -12.36
C HIS A 581 43.67 -35.38 -13.79
N PRO A 582 44.52 -35.94 -14.67
CA PRO A 582 44.15 -36.29 -16.05
C PRO A 582 42.99 -37.29 -16.12
N PHE A 583 41.89 -36.92 -16.78
CA PHE A 583 40.65 -37.71 -16.87
C PHE A 583 40.66 -38.64 -18.09
N PHE A 584 40.73 -39.95 -17.86
CA PHE A 584 40.74 -40.95 -18.93
C PHE A 584 39.48 -41.80 -18.95
N ILE A 585 38.91 -42.02 -20.14
CA ILE A 585 37.97 -43.11 -20.43
C ILE A 585 38.78 -44.35 -20.85
N LYS A 586 38.47 -45.50 -20.25
CA LYS A 586 39.29 -46.72 -20.28
C LYS A 586 38.48 -47.99 -20.43
N SER A 587 39.10 -48.99 -21.05
CA SER A 587 38.53 -50.34 -21.22
C SER A 587 38.77 -51.25 -20.01
N ILE A 588 39.80 -50.95 -19.21
CA ILE A 588 40.13 -51.65 -17.96
C ILE A 588 40.42 -50.59 -16.91
N GLN A 589 39.79 -50.72 -15.73
CA GLN A 589 40.02 -49.84 -14.60
C GLN A 589 41.48 -49.86 -14.15
N GLY A 590 42.10 -48.69 -13.95
CA GLY A 590 43.46 -48.60 -13.40
C GLY A 590 44.08 -47.21 -13.49
N ASN A 591 45.01 -46.92 -12.58
CA ASN A 591 45.64 -45.59 -12.38
C ASN A 591 46.96 -45.41 -13.17
N THR A 592 46.88 -45.63 -14.48
CA THR A 592 47.93 -45.31 -15.45
C THR A 592 47.25 -44.91 -16.78
N ASN A 593 48.00 -44.53 -17.81
CA ASN A 593 47.45 -44.30 -19.14
C ASN A 593 47.35 -45.58 -20.01
N ALA A 594 47.70 -46.76 -19.48
CA ALA A 594 47.44 -48.02 -20.17
C ALA A 594 45.94 -48.26 -20.35
N ASP A 595 45.51 -49.03 -21.35
CA ASP A 595 44.11 -49.44 -21.56
C ASP A 595 43.11 -48.29 -21.86
N ALA A 596 43.61 -47.11 -22.25
CA ALA A 596 42.81 -45.99 -22.71
C ALA A 596 41.90 -46.40 -23.88
N TYR A 597 40.61 -46.10 -23.76
CA TYR A 597 39.61 -46.33 -24.79
C TYR A 597 39.46 -45.04 -25.61
N ASN A 598 39.96 -45.04 -26.84
CA ASN A 598 40.00 -43.85 -27.69
C ASN A 598 38.99 -43.88 -28.85
N ASP A 599 38.24 -44.97 -29.02
CA ASP A 599 37.24 -45.06 -30.07
C ASP A 599 36.04 -44.18 -29.69
N GLY A 600 35.75 -43.16 -30.50
CA GLY A 600 34.73 -42.14 -30.20
C GLY A 600 35.14 -41.09 -29.16
N VAL A 601 36.34 -41.15 -28.58
CA VAL A 601 36.81 -40.19 -27.54
C VAL A 601 37.80 -39.18 -28.12
N THR A 602 37.54 -37.89 -27.93
CA THR A 602 38.44 -36.77 -28.26
C THR A 602 38.99 -36.15 -26.98
N ASN A 603 40.27 -35.76 -26.98
CA ASN A 603 41.01 -35.19 -25.84
C ASN A 603 41.08 -36.10 -24.59
N ASN A 604 41.11 -37.42 -24.77
CA ASN A 604 41.21 -38.36 -23.66
C ASN A 604 42.47 -38.10 -22.80
N GLY A 605 42.30 -37.94 -21.49
CA GLY A 605 43.37 -37.57 -20.57
C GLY A 605 43.53 -36.08 -20.29
N GLU A 606 42.60 -35.23 -20.73
CA GLU A 606 42.60 -33.80 -20.39
C GLU A 606 42.47 -33.60 -18.87
N GLU A 607 43.19 -32.62 -18.32
CA GLU A 607 43.06 -32.21 -16.92
C GLU A 607 42.47 -30.80 -16.77
N ASN A 608 42.43 -30.03 -17.87
CA ASN A 608 41.78 -28.73 -17.95
C ASN A 608 41.31 -28.46 -19.40
N GLY A 609 40.04 -28.77 -19.68
CA GLY A 609 39.45 -28.69 -21.01
C GLY A 609 38.34 -29.73 -21.20
N THR A 610 37.79 -29.81 -22.40
CA THR A 610 36.67 -30.71 -22.69
C THR A 610 37.15 -32.02 -23.30
N VAL A 611 36.79 -33.14 -22.66
CA VAL A 611 36.83 -34.49 -23.24
C VAL A 611 35.47 -34.77 -23.87
N THR A 612 35.43 -35.19 -25.13
CA THR A 612 34.18 -35.54 -25.82
C THR A 612 34.15 -37.03 -26.09
N PHE A 613 33.02 -37.69 -25.79
CA PHE A 613 32.81 -39.10 -26.09
C PHE A 613 31.52 -39.30 -26.88
N THR A 614 31.66 -39.59 -28.17
CA THR A 614 30.57 -40.13 -28.99
C THR A 614 30.60 -41.64 -28.89
N VAL A 615 29.65 -42.23 -28.17
CA VAL A 615 29.67 -43.66 -27.82
C VAL A 615 29.47 -44.50 -29.10
N PRO A 616 30.46 -45.29 -29.54
CA PRO A 616 30.30 -46.11 -30.73
C PRO A 616 29.19 -47.16 -30.55
N LEU A 617 28.47 -47.49 -31.62
CA LEU A 617 27.44 -48.54 -31.61
C LEU A 617 27.98 -49.94 -31.26
N ASN A 618 29.30 -50.14 -31.30
CA ASN A 618 29.99 -51.36 -30.93
C ASN A 618 30.80 -51.22 -29.63
N ALA A 619 30.57 -50.17 -28.83
CA ALA A 619 31.22 -50.00 -27.54
C ALA A 619 30.93 -51.18 -26.60
N PRO A 620 31.90 -51.64 -25.79
CA PRO A 620 31.65 -52.64 -24.74
C PRO A 620 30.58 -52.18 -23.75
N ASP A 621 29.83 -53.11 -23.17
CA ASP A 621 28.77 -52.81 -22.17
C ASP A 621 29.32 -52.11 -20.91
N ILE A 622 30.62 -52.24 -20.65
CA ILE A 622 31.28 -51.66 -19.47
C ILE A 622 32.59 -50.99 -19.91
N LEU A 623 32.71 -49.72 -19.58
CA LEU A 623 33.93 -48.92 -19.61
C LEU A 623 34.17 -48.34 -18.21
N TYR A 624 35.26 -47.59 -18.06
CA TYR A 624 35.63 -46.91 -16.81
C TYR A 624 36.11 -45.50 -17.11
N TYR A 625 35.98 -44.61 -16.13
CA TYR A 625 36.83 -43.42 -16.09
C TYR A 625 37.82 -43.51 -14.92
N ASN A 626 39.02 -42.95 -15.11
CA ASN A 626 40.10 -42.99 -14.13
C ASN A 626 40.97 -41.74 -14.22
N CYS A 627 41.48 -41.31 -13.06
CA CYS A 627 42.64 -40.42 -13.03
C CYS A 627 43.91 -41.21 -13.40
N GLN A 628 44.80 -40.61 -14.22
CA GLN A 628 46.09 -41.22 -14.54
C GLN A 628 47.00 -41.40 -13.31
N ILE A 629 46.87 -40.53 -12.31
CA ILE A 629 47.84 -40.41 -11.20
C ILE A 629 47.28 -41.01 -9.91
N HIS A 630 46.02 -40.72 -9.59
CA HIS A 630 45.41 -41.02 -8.29
C HIS A 630 44.44 -42.21 -8.41
N SER A 631 44.72 -43.30 -7.69
CA SER A 631 43.96 -44.56 -7.84
C SER A 631 42.56 -44.55 -7.26
N ALA A 632 42.26 -43.58 -6.40
CA ALA A 632 40.95 -43.43 -5.79
C ALA A 632 39.93 -42.82 -6.76
N MET A 633 40.39 -41.97 -7.68
CA MET A 633 39.54 -41.21 -8.62
C MET A 633 39.13 -42.05 -9.82
N THR A 634 38.04 -42.80 -9.68
CA THR A 634 37.54 -43.71 -10.72
C THR A 634 36.09 -44.09 -10.53
N GLY A 635 35.39 -44.32 -11.65
CA GLY A 635 34.05 -44.90 -11.66
C GLY A 635 33.83 -45.81 -12.85
N MET A 636 32.74 -46.57 -12.78
CA MET A 636 32.26 -47.43 -13.86
C MET A 636 31.36 -46.62 -14.80
N ILE A 637 31.43 -46.95 -16.09
CA ILE A 637 30.54 -46.43 -17.12
C ILE A 637 29.77 -47.61 -17.71
N ASN A 638 28.48 -47.71 -17.40
CA ASN A 638 27.56 -48.65 -18.02
C ASN A 638 27.15 -48.13 -19.40
N ILE A 639 27.33 -48.93 -20.44
CA ILE A 639 26.91 -48.60 -21.80
C ILE A 639 25.63 -49.36 -22.14
N VAL A 640 24.57 -48.62 -22.41
CA VAL A 640 23.23 -49.13 -22.75
C VAL A 640 22.86 -48.80 -24.19
N ASP A 641 21.82 -49.47 -24.71
CA ASP A 641 21.31 -49.29 -26.07
C ASP A 641 20.26 -48.18 -26.17
#